data_AF-A0AA88HW31-F1
#
_entry.id   AF-A0AA88HW31-F1
#
_cell.length_a   1.000
_cell.length_b   1.000
_cell.length_c   1.000
_cell.angle_alpha   90.00
_cell.angle_beta   90.00
_cell.angle_gamma   90.00
#
_symmetry.space_group_name_H-M   'P 1'
#
loop_
_entity.id
_entity.type
_entity.pdbx_description
1 polymer ?
#
loop_
_entity_poly.entity_id
_entity_poly.type
_entity_poly.pdbx_seq_one_letter_code
_entity_poly.pdbx_strand_id
1 'polypeptide(L)'
;MASKDITERRLRPIYDLIDHMNNKKAIQELDKLLKKQPNFQTAKVLKALAYIRMEKYEEADHLISNVMDEETIEDIALQPLTMCFRETNKLDMICKVYEKIIKKEPTNEEYLTHLFMAYLRIADYKNQQRVAMILYKSKPKNPYYFWAVMSIVMQAITGDPELARGVTWPLAERMIKKAAADGKIETESEVLLYLFILEIQGKYSDLKDVLNSPIAEKLIHTSCAQQKAEICLNLAAKDSTSCTEAVNTFKDLIHLFPDRFDYYHGLFSAVQISREGGYSSSDTDESLIKFINSIKSEEKIRGPALSKLLLGKILGYKGEELFYSFVHYVKNFGDKPCAFSDLRPFIGLLSSDQQHSMLDEIKTLANVEDYPKSVSQVFRHLLYLELERYFGRNSLMSIEEKKKRVQELCNYYEKTQDISGKSAQREIKPNDTYLVLAAHLLYDCWLESSHNEEYLLQGISLLHYGLDVSPANHHFKLLLVKYYTLLGGGYGAQQTYETLDIKYIQLDSLSHILVHKLLPLGQVKSAAAIYAQTLRFFSASVRESPEHLISCYKFGNYAKIPEMVNFQRRLEESLQFAMATTENMLLSLAFLAHSHNQVLDTAREIGADPDLDRYDNSDLIDNRDVVAFISYDNISDDEIKKNKTDTYHMERAYLLLRNTLLHTLLIALTQSADWSLSQQLSNGVANGVTHSKCEKLAKLRLELESKLEEIKIKEENRNTILPMPFTPKISALLASKEIEIVSAFAKCIESLVDFDSNSQLFVANVASICELIDGMKRFQFEESVIQYCLKQKIYFQVEVACLSTSLLNLIFTLLKSLKAKKSKKKRDEASQQLERSNTESYAMIRAKLHSWIESILNQLKQYEVFRLQAKTTDLAGLINIDGVQDITTRCRSKAWDGIVKNGVDEWKNVLNEKLKVLKTLLL
;
A
#
# COMPACT_ATOMS: atom_id res chain seq x y z
N MET A 1 16.01 -49.36 -12.19
CA MET A 1 16.88 -48.47 -11.37
C MET A 1 18.06 -47.91 -12.16
N ALA A 2 18.84 -48.72 -12.91
CA ALA A 2 20.03 -48.23 -13.64
C ALA A 2 19.77 -47.19 -14.77
N SER A 3 18.58 -47.14 -15.38
CA SER A 3 18.28 -46.15 -16.44
C SER A 3 17.88 -44.77 -15.89
N LYS A 4 17.20 -44.69 -14.73
CA LYS A 4 16.86 -43.41 -14.07
C LYS A 4 18.12 -42.62 -13.69
N ASP A 5 19.14 -43.32 -13.17
CA ASP A 5 20.41 -42.76 -12.69
C ASP A 5 21.27 -42.16 -13.84
N ILE A 6 21.21 -42.74 -15.05
CA ILE A 6 21.93 -42.23 -16.23
C ILE A 6 21.26 -40.98 -16.81
N THR A 7 19.93 -40.93 -16.78
CA THR A 7 19.14 -39.79 -17.27
C THR A 7 19.28 -38.59 -16.34
N GLU A 8 19.29 -38.82 -15.03
CA GLU A 8 19.46 -37.79 -14.00
C GLU A 8 20.85 -37.12 -14.06
N ARG A 9 21.91 -37.89 -14.29
CA ARG A 9 23.28 -37.36 -14.52
C ARG A 9 23.41 -36.49 -15.77
N ARG A 10 22.61 -36.73 -16.81
CA ARG A 10 22.61 -35.93 -18.05
C ARG A 10 21.79 -34.64 -17.93
N LEU A 11 20.76 -34.64 -17.09
CA LEU A 11 19.92 -33.48 -16.85
C LEU A 11 20.52 -32.50 -15.84
N ARG A 12 21.34 -32.96 -14.89
CA ARG A 12 21.95 -32.12 -13.85
C ARG A 12 22.72 -30.90 -14.38
N PRO A 13 23.58 -31.00 -15.42
CA PRO A 13 24.22 -29.82 -16.00
C PRO A 13 23.23 -28.83 -16.64
N ILE A 14 22.08 -29.32 -17.12
CA ILE A 14 21.04 -28.48 -17.70
C ILE A 14 20.28 -27.74 -16.59
N TYR A 15 19.97 -28.42 -15.48
CA TYR A 15 19.43 -27.76 -14.28
C TYR A 15 20.38 -26.67 -13.77
N ASP A 16 21.68 -26.97 -13.65
CA ASP A 16 22.67 -25.97 -13.24
C ASP A 16 22.66 -24.76 -14.20
N LEU A 17 22.59 -24.97 -15.51
CA LEU A 17 22.52 -23.86 -16.48
C LEU A 17 21.24 -23.03 -16.35
N ILE A 18 20.10 -23.67 -16.08
CA ILE A 18 18.80 -23.01 -15.88
C ILE A 18 18.81 -22.22 -14.56
N ASP A 19 19.37 -22.78 -13.49
CA ASP A 19 19.46 -22.15 -12.17
C ASP A 19 20.42 -20.94 -12.17
N HIS A 20 21.50 -21.00 -12.96
CA HIS A 20 22.39 -19.86 -13.20
C HIS A 20 21.85 -18.86 -14.25
N MET A 21 20.57 -18.93 -14.62
CA MET A 21 19.90 -18.07 -15.63
C MET A 21 20.58 -18.05 -17.00
N ASN A 22 21.37 -19.09 -17.34
CA ASN A 22 22.02 -19.23 -18.63
C ASN A 22 21.11 -19.96 -19.64
N ASN A 23 19.89 -19.43 -19.81
CA ASN A 23 18.80 -20.05 -20.56
C ASN A 23 19.18 -20.34 -22.03
N LYS A 24 20.01 -19.50 -22.66
CA LYS A 24 20.46 -19.71 -24.06
C LYS A 24 21.33 -20.96 -24.20
N LYS A 25 22.28 -21.20 -23.27
CA LYS A 25 23.12 -22.41 -23.29
C LYS A 25 22.31 -23.64 -22.89
N ALA A 26 21.39 -23.50 -21.93
CA ALA A 26 20.48 -24.57 -21.55
C ALA A 26 19.65 -25.06 -22.75
N ILE A 27 19.09 -24.14 -23.55
CA ILE A 27 18.34 -24.46 -24.77
C ILE A 27 19.22 -25.21 -25.79
N GLN A 28 20.48 -24.80 -25.97
CA GLN A 28 21.40 -25.49 -26.90
C GLN A 28 21.68 -26.94 -26.49
N GLU A 29 21.91 -27.20 -25.20
CA GLU A 29 22.10 -28.56 -24.70
C GLU A 29 20.80 -29.38 -24.75
N LEU A 30 19.65 -28.75 -24.49
CA LEU A 30 18.34 -29.38 -24.63
C LEU A 30 18.02 -29.73 -26.08
N ASP A 31 18.38 -28.90 -27.05
CA ASP A 31 18.21 -29.18 -28.48
C ASP A 31 19.09 -30.36 -28.93
N LYS A 32 20.32 -30.47 -28.42
CA LYS A 32 21.17 -31.64 -28.66
C LYS A 32 20.55 -32.91 -28.08
N LEU A 33 19.92 -32.81 -26.90
CA LEU A 33 19.27 -33.92 -26.23
C LEU A 33 17.99 -34.35 -26.96
N LEU A 34 17.15 -33.41 -27.38
CA LEU A 34 15.92 -33.64 -28.13
C LEU A 34 16.19 -34.20 -29.54
N LYS A 35 17.32 -33.84 -30.17
CA LYS A 35 17.76 -34.49 -31.42
C LYS A 35 18.05 -35.99 -31.24
N LYS A 36 18.54 -36.41 -30.07
CA LYS A 36 18.83 -37.81 -29.76
C LYS A 36 17.60 -38.55 -29.23
N GLN A 37 16.73 -37.87 -28.49
CA GLN A 37 15.52 -38.40 -27.89
C GLN A 37 14.34 -37.43 -28.09
N PRO A 38 13.64 -37.49 -29.24
CA PRO A 38 12.59 -36.52 -29.58
C PRO A 38 11.38 -36.55 -28.64
N ASN A 39 11.08 -37.71 -28.05
CA ASN A 39 9.93 -37.92 -27.16
C ASN A 39 10.26 -37.71 -25.67
N PHE A 40 11.43 -37.17 -25.34
CA PHE A 40 11.80 -37.01 -23.94
C PHE A 40 11.08 -35.82 -23.30
N GLN A 41 10.03 -36.11 -22.53
CA GLN A 41 9.12 -35.11 -21.97
C GLN A 41 9.83 -34.09 -21.08
N THR A 42 10.67 -34.54 -20.13
CA THR A 42 11.41 -33.64 -19.23
C THR A 42 12.27 -32.62 -19.98
N ALA A 43 12.90 -33.00 -21.09
CA ALA A 43 13.68 -32.07 -21.90
C ALA A 43 12.80 -31.05 -22.64
N LYS A 44 11.63 -31.45 -23.16
CA LYS A 44 10.65 -30.50 -23.75
C LYS A 44 10.18 -29.48 -22.70
N VAL A 45 9.87 -29.93 -21.49
CA VAL A 45 9.39 -29.07 -20.40
C VAL A 45 10.49 -28.14 -19.88
N LEU A 46 11.72 -28.62 -19.70
CA LEU A 46 12.87 -27.76 -19.32
C LEU A 46 13.19 -26.73 -20.39
N LYS A 47 12.97 -27.06 -21.68
CA LYS A 47 13.11 -26.11 -22.78
C LYS A 47 12.01 -25.05 -22.72
N ALA A 48 10.77 -25.44 -22.42
CA ALA A 48 9.68 -24.50 -22.18
C ALA A 48 9.98 -23.57 -21.00
N LEU A 49 10.52 -24.10 -19.89
CA LEU A 49 10.92 -23.30 -18.73
C LEU A 49 11.99 -22.27 -19.09
N ALA A 50 13.01 -22.67 -19.87
CA ALA A 50 14.03 -21.74 -20.34
C ALA A 50 13.45 -20.66 -21.27
N TYR A 51 12.43 -20.98 -22.08
CA TYR A 51 11.72 -19.99 -22.89
C TYR A 51 10.86 -19.03 -22.05
N ILE A 52 10.16 -19.53 -21.02
CA ILE A 52 9.40 -18.70 -20.07
C ILE A 52 10.32 -17.67 -19.41
N ARG A 53 11.49 -18.10 -18.93
CA ARG A 53 12.50 -17.21 -18.33
C ARG A 53 13.18 -16.25 -19.33
N MET A 54 12.94 -16.44 -20.63
CA MET A 54 13.33 -15.53 -21.71
C MET A 54 12.14 -14.72 -22.25
N GLU A 55 10.99 -14.75 -21.57
CA GLU A 55 9.74 -14.04 -21.94
C GLU A 55 9.15 -14.50 -23.30
N LYS A 56 9.46 -15.73 -23.70
CA LYS A 56 8.97 -16.38 -24.92
C LYS A 56 7.82 -17.33 -24.60
N TYR A 57 6.68 -16.76 -24.25
CA TYR A 57 5.54 -17.53 -23.71
C TYR A 57 4.86 -18.42 -24.74
N GLU A 58 4.76 -17.99 -26.00
CA GLU A 58 4.08 -18.76 -27.06
C GLU A 58 4.81 -20.05 -27.41
N GLU A 59 6.14 -19.98 -27.62
CA GLU A 59 6.94 -21.17 -27.90
C GLU A 59 6.95 -22.14 -26.70
N ALA A 60 6.92 -21.60 -25.48
CA ALA A 60 6.80 -22.39 -24.27
C ALA A 60 5.43 -23.09 -24.16
N ASP A 61 4.34 -22.36 -24.40
CA ASP A 61 2.98 -22.89 -24.33
C ASP A 61 2.75 -24.01 -25.36
N HIS A 62 3.30 -23.89 -26.58
CA HIS A 62 3.24 -24.96 -27.57
C HIS A 62 3.96 -26.24 -27.08
N LEU A 63 5.13 -26.11 -26.46
CA LEU A 63 5.86 -27.25 -25.90
C LEU A 63 5.13 -27.89 -24.71
N ILE A 64 4.51 -27.08 -23.85
CA ILE A 64 3.74 -27.55 -22.70
C ILE A 64 2.49 -28.30 -23.14
N SER A 65 1.71 -27.75 -24.08
CA SER A 65 0.50 -28.38 -24.63
C SER A 65 0.82 -29.74 -25.25
N ASN A 66 1.90 -29.85 -26.01
CA ASN A 66 2.34 -31.12 -26.58
C ASN A 66 2.58 -32.20 -25.51
N VAL A 67 3.12 -31.84 -24.35
CA VAL A 67 3.35 -32.79 -23.24
C VAL A 67 2.05 -33.11 -22.51
N MET A 68 1.13 -32.16 -22.40
CA MET A 68 -0.18 -32.34 -21.75
C MET A 68 -1.11 -33.27 -22.54
N ASP A 69 -1.01 -33.27 -23.86
CA ASP A 69 -1.80 -34.12 -24.77
C ASP A 69 -1.37 -35.59 -24.73
N GLU A 70 -0.12 -35.90 -24.33
CA GLU A 70 0.38 -37.27 -24.21
C GLU A 70 -0.35 -38.05 -23.08
N GLU A 71 -0.69 -39.33 -23.29
CA GLU A 71 -1.51 -40.13 -22.35
C GLU A 71 -0.87 -40.34 -20.96
N THR A 72 0.46 -40.43 -20.89
CA THR A 72 1.25 -40.63 -19.65
C THR A 72 2.20 -39.47 -19.48
N ILE A 73 2.23 -38.86 -18.30
CA ILE A 73 3.25 -37.87 -17.93
C ILE A 73 4.29 -38.58 -17.06
N GLU A 74 5.56 -38.47 -17.43
CA GLU A 74 6.67 -39.03 -16.65
C GLU A 74 6.81 -38.32 -15.29
N ASP A 75 7.04 -39.09 -14.24
CA ASP A 75 7.24 -38.60 -12.86
C ASP A 75 8.35 -37.53 -12.78
N ILE A 76 9.47 -37.75 -13.48
CA ILE A 76 10.60 -36.79 -13.59
C ILE A 76 10.27 -35.50 -14.36
N ALA A 77 9.15 -35.45 -15.09
CA ALA A 77 8.69 -34.26 -15.80
C ALA A 77 7.74 -33.39 -14.96
N LEU A 78 7.17 -33.91 -13.87
CA LEU A 78 6.13 -33.24 -13.06
C LEU A 78 6.63 -31.98 -12.37
N GLN A 79 7.80 -32.04 -11.75
CA GLN A 79 8.35 -30.90 -11.04
C GLN A 79 8.71 -29.74 -12.00
N PRO A 80 9.44 -29.97 -13.11
CA PRO A 80 9.64 -28.95 -14.14
C PRO A 80 8.33 -28.39 -14.70
N LEU A 81 7.31 -29.24 -14.91
CA LEU A 81 6.02 -28.81 -15.44
C LEU A 81 5.26 -27.92 -14.45
N THR A 82 5.31 -28.28 -13.17
CA THR A 82 4.77 -27.47 -12.07
C THR A 82 5.51 -26.13 -11.98
N MET A 83 6.83 -26.09 -12.20
CA MET A 83 7.60 -24.85 -12.24
C MET A 83 7.13 -23.95 -13.41
N CYS A 84 6.94 -24.50 -14.61
CA CYS A 84 6.41 -23.75 -15.74
C CYS A 84 5.05 -23.11 -15.43
N PHE A 85 4.12 -23.88 -14.85
CA PHE A 85 2.79 -23.36 -14.49
C PHE A 85 2.82 -22.34 -13.36
N ARG A 86 3.75 -22.48 -12.39
CA ARG A 86 3.96 -21.47 -11.34
C ARG A 86 4.56 -20.17 -11.89
N GLU A 87 5.54 -20.26 -12.79
CA GLU A 87 6.17 -19.08 -13.39
C GLU A 87 5.22 -18.36 -14.38
N THR A 88 4.27 -19.06 -14.98
CA THR A 88 3.24 -18.50 -15.89
C THR A 88 1.91 -18.16 -15.21
N ASN A 89 1.81 -18.34 -13.88
CA ASN A 89 0.59 -18.14 -13.09
C ASN A 89 -0.64 -18.98 -13.55
N LYS A 90 -0.42 -20.13 -14.21
CA LYS A 90 -1.47 -21.07 -14.64
C LYS A 90 -1.65 -22.19 -13.61
N LEU A 91 -2.00 -21.82 -12.37
CA LEU A 91 -2.03 -22.74 -11.22
C LEU A 91 -3.11 -23.84 -11.34
N ASP A 92 -4.19 -23.57 -12.07
CA ASP A 92 -5.27 -24.54 -12.35
C ASP A 92 -4.77 -25.75 -13.15
N MET A 93 -3.78 -25.54 -14.03
CA MET A 93 -3.20 -26.60 -14.84
C MET A 93 -2.42 -27.61 -14.01
N ILE A 94 -1.84 -27.19 -12.87
CA ILE A 94 -1.19 -28.10 -11.92
C ILE A 94 -2.21 -29.11 -11.38
N CYS A 95 -3.42 -28.67 -11.07
CA CYS A 95 -4.50 -29.56 -10.61
C CYS A 95 -4.85 -30.60 -11.69
N LYS A 96 -5.03 -30.16 -12.94
CA LYS A 96 -5.35 -31.04 -14.09
C LYS A 96 -4.28 -32.13 -14.32
N VAL A 97 -3.00 -31.77 -14.17
CA VAL A 97 -1.88 -32.73 -14.26
C VAL A 97 -2.02 -33.82 -13.21
N TYR A 98 -2.13 -33.45 -11.93
CA TYR A 98 -2.22 -34.44 -10.85
C TYR A 98 -3.53 -35.24 -10.89
N GLU A 99 -4.65 -34.64 -11.30
CA GLU A 99 -5.91 -35.37 -11.54
C GLU A 99 -5.76 -36.45 -12.62
N LYS A 100 -5.03 -36.18 -13.71
CA LYS A 100 -4.76 -37.17 -14.78
C LYS A 100 -3.94 -38.36 -14.26
N ILE A 101 -2.99 -38.10 -13.36
CA ILE A 101 -2.11 -39.13 -12.78
C ILE A 101 -2.86 -39.98 -11.76
N ILE A 102 -3.65 -39.35 -10.89
CA ILE A 102 -4.42 -40.04 -9.84
C ILE A 102 -5.51 -40.94 -10.43
N LYS A 103 -6.02 -40.66 -11.65
CA LYS A 103 -6.88 -41.61 -12.37
C LYS A 103 -6.22 -42.97 -12.61
N LYS A 104 -4.89 -43.03 -12.73
CA LYS A 104 -4.12 -44.27 -12.91
C LYS A 104 -3.69 -44.86 -11.56
N GLU A 105 -3.26 -44.01 -10.63
CA GLU A 105 -2.80 -44.41 -9.29
C GLU A 105 -3.61 -43.72 -8.18
N PRO A 106 -4.85 -44.18 -7.91
CA PRO A 106 -5.78 -43.47 -7.03
C PRO A 106 -5.43 -43.52 -5.53
N THR A 107 -4.49 -44.38 -5.13
CA THR A 107 -4.13 -44.60 -3.72
C THR A 107 -2.71 -44.13 -3.37
N ASN A 108 -1.99 -43.53 -4.33
CA ASN A 108 -0.63 -43.05 -4.11
C ASN A 108 -0.63 -41.81 -3.19
N GLU A 109 0.00 -41.92 -2.03
CA GLU A 109 0.04 -40.88 -0.98
C GLU A 109 0.74 -39.60 -1.45
N GLU A 110 1.82 -39.73 -2.23
CA GLU A 110 2.63 -38.60 -2.69
C GLU A 110 1.85 -37.76 -3.70
N TYR A 111 1.28 -38.38 -4.74
CA TYR A 111 0.47 -37.68 -5.74
C TYR A 111 -0.79 -37.05 -5.15
N LEU A 112 -1.48 -37.75 -4.23
CA LEU A 112 -2.64 -37.18 -3.53
C LEU A 112 -2.24 -35.97 -2.65
N THR A 113 -1.09 -36.03 -2.00
CA THR A 113 -0.56 -34.89 -1.23
C THR A 113 -0.25 -33.72 -2.16
N HIS A 114 0.39 -33.96 -3.30
CA HIS A 114 0.66 -32.91 -4.29
C HIS A 114 -0.63 -32.32 -4.89
N LEU A 115 -1.64 -33.15 -5.15
CA LEU A 115 -2.96 -32.68 -5.60
C LEU A 115 -3.64 -31.82 -4.53
N PHE A 116 -3.59 -32.22 -3.26
CA PHE A 116 -4.09 -31.41 -2.15
C PHE A 116 -3.41 -30.03 -2.13
N MET A 117 -2.08 -30.00 -2.24
CA MET A 117 -1.33 -28.75 -2.29
C MET A 117 -1.60 -27.94 -3.57
N ALA A 118 -1.95 -28.59 -4.68
CA ALA A 118 -2.34 -27.91 -5.91
C ALA A 118 -3.69 -27.20 -5.74
N TYR A 119 -4.69 -27.87 -5.16
CA TYR A 119 -5.97 -27.23 -4.84
C TYR A 119 -5.85 -26.13 -3.78
N LEU A 120 -4.87 -26.23 -2.88
CA LEU A 120 -4.52 -25.17 -1.93
C LEU A 120 -4.05 -23.89 -2.63
N ARG A 121 -3.25 -24.01 -3.69
CA ARG A 121 -2.76 -22.85 -4.47
C ARG A 121 -3.85 -22.06 -5.18
N ILE A 122 -4.95 -22.72 -5.56
CA ILE A 122 -6.09 -22.09 -6.23
C ILE A 122 -7.28 -21.84 -5.28
N ALA A 123 -7.08 -22.00 -3.97
CA ALA A 123 -8.13 -21.87 -2.95
C ALA A 123 -9.40 -22.73 -3.19
N ASP A 124 -9.26 -23.88 -3.86
CA ASP A 124 -10.36 -24.83 -4.06
C ASP A 124 -10.53 -25.73 -2.84
N TYR A 125 -11.13 -25.18 -1.80
CA TYR A 125 -11.30 -25.86 -0.52
C TYR A 125 -12.24 -27.07 -0.57
N LYS A 126 -13.16 -27.11 -1.55
CA LYS A 126 -14.08 -28.23 -1.75
C LYS A 126 -13.35 -29.46 -2.26
N ASN A 127 -12.50 -29.30 -3.27
CA ASN A 127 -11.69 -30.40 -3.76
C ASN A 127 -10.56 -30.75 -2.80
N GLN A 128 -9.99 -29.80 -2.05
CA GLN A 128 -9.07 -30.09 -0.95
C GLN A 128 -9.69 -31.05 0.07
N GLN A 129 -10.91 -30.76 0.56
CA GLN A 129 -11.61 -31.64 1.49
C GLN A 129 -11.77 -33.05 0.91
N ARG A 130 -12.19 -33.17 -0.35
CA ARG A 130 -12.38 -34.48 -1.00
C ARG A 130 -11.09 -35.28 -1.05
N VAL A 131 -9.98 -34.65 -1.45
CA VAL A 131 -8.67 -35.30 -1.52
C VAL A 131 -8.16 -35.67 -0.13
N ALA A 132 -8.28 -34.79 0.86
CA ALA A 132 -7.88 -35.07 2.24
C ALA A 132 -8.65 -36.27 2.83
N MET A 133 -9.93 -36.42 2.51
CA MET A 133 -10.71 -37.59 2.93
C MET A 133 -10.29 -38.88 2.20
N ILE A 134 -9.88 -38.80 0.93
CA ILE A 134 -9.33 -39.95 0.20
C ILE A 134 -7.98 -40.36 0.82
N LEU A 135 -7.10 -39.39 1.09
CA LEU A 135 -5.84 -39.58 1.79
C LEU A 135 -6.04 -40.27 3.14
N TYR A 136 -6.97 -39.77 3.95
CA TYR A 136 -7.26 -40.36 5.27
C TYR A 136 -7.81 -41.79 5.15
N LYS A 137 -8.64 -42.09 4.15
CA LYS A 137 -9.17 -43.44 3.91
C LYS A 137 -8.09 -44.42 3.42
N SER A 138 -7.18 -43.98 2.56
CA SER A 138 -6.09 -44.82 2.05
C SER A 138 -4.98 -45.02 3.07
N LYS A 139 -4.65 -43.96 3.82
CA LYS A 139 -3.61 -43.90 4.85
C LYS A 139 -4.14 -43.12 6.04
N PRO A 140 -4.62 -43.77 7.12
CA PRO A 140 -5.28 -43.11 8.24
C PRO A 140 -4.29 -42.41 9.18
N LYS A 141 -3.54 -41.43 8.66
CA LYS A 141 -2.69 -40.53 9.45
C LYS A 141 -3.53 -39.40 10.02
N ASN A 142 -3.28 -39.05 11.28
CA ASN A 142 -4.05 -38.03 11.99
C ASN A 142 -4.10 -36.67 11.26
N PRO A 143 -2.98 -36.14 10.73
CA PRO A 143 -2.98 -34.83 10.05
C PRO A 143 -3.92 -34.74 8.84
N TYR A 144 -4.12 -35.82 8.08
CA TYR A 144 -5.02 -35.80 6.91
C TYR A 144 -6.48 -35.61 7.30
N TYR A 145 -6.88 -36.10 8.48
CA TYR A 145 -8.21 -35.84 9.01
C TYR A 145 -8.40 -34.35 9.30
N PHE A 146 -7.42 -33.73 9.98
CA PHE A 146 -7.46 -32.31 10.31
C PHE A 146 -7.27 -31.41 9.07
N TRP A 147 -6.58 -31.88 8.03
CA TRP A 147 -6.58 -31.20 6.73
C TRP A 147 -8.00 -31.12 6.16
N ALA A 148 -8.76 -32.22 6.22
CA ALA A 148 -10.15 -32.21 5.77
C ALA A 148 -11.02 -31.27 6.63
N VAL A 149 -10.87 -31.30 7.95
CA VAL A 149 -11.58 -30.39 8.87
C VAL A 149 -11.27 -28.93 8.54
N MET A 150 -9.99 -28.58 8.41
CA MET A 150 -9.57 -27.22 8.12
C MET A 150 -10.01 -26.77 6.72
N SER A 151 -10.02 -27.64 5.72
CA SER A 151 -10.58 -27.31 4.40
C SER A 151 -12.09 -27.02 4.48
N ILE A 152 -12.85 -27.70 5.34
CA ILE A 152 -14.28 -27.38 5.56
C ILE A 152 -14.43 -26.03 6.26
N VAL A 153 -13.59 -25.75 7.25
CA VAL A 153 -13.54 -24.44 7.92
C VAL A 153 -13.27 -23.34 6.90
N MET A 154 -12.28 -23.50 6.02
CA MET A 154 -12.00 -22.52 4.98
C MET A 154 -13.16 -22.34 3.99
N GLN A 155 -13.85 -23.42 3.58
CA GLN A 155 -15.08 -23.32 2.78
C GLN A 155 -16.15 -22.45 3.45
N ALA A 156 -16.23 -22.51 4.78
CA ALA A 156 -17.22 -21.76 5.54
C ALA A 156 -16.82 -20.29 5.76
N ILE A 157 -15.53 -19.98 5.81
CA ILE A 157 -15.01 -18.59 5.90
C ILE A 157 -15.11 -17.87 4.56
N THR A 158 -14.73 -18.53 3.46
CA THR A 158 -14.63 -17.90 2.14
C THR A 158 -15.84 -18.11 1.26
N GLY A 159 -16.75 -19.01 1.64
CA GLY A 159 -17.96 -19.34 0.88
C GLY A 159 -19.16 -18.50 1.27
N ASP A 160 -20.34 -18.95 0.83
CA ASP A 160 -21.63 -18.31 1.14
C ASP A 160 -21.96 -18.42 2.64
N PRO A 161 -22.22 -17.30 3.34
CA PRO A 161 -22.61 -17.28 4.76
C PRO A 161 -23.83 -18.15 5.11
N GLU A 162 -24.80 -18.32 4.19
CA GLU A 162 -25.98 -19.14 4.45
C GLU A 162 -25.63 -20.64 4.43
N LEU A 163 -24.88 -21.06 3.40
CA LEU A 163 -24.36 -22.42 3.30
C LEU A 163 -23.40 -22.72 4.47
N ALA A 164 -22.64 -21.70 4.89
CA ALA A 164 -21.74 -21.79 6.03
C ALA A 164 -22.49 -22.20 7.30
N ARG A 165 -23.54 -21.45 7.67
CA ARG A 165 -24.36 -21.73 8.85
C ARG A 165 -25.14 -23.04 8.75
N GLY A 166 -25.68 -23.37 7.57
CA GLY A 166 -26.54 -24.53 7.40
C GLY A 166 -25.81 -25.88 7.28
N VAL A 167 -24.63 -25.91 6.67
CA VAL A 167 -23.99 -27.16 6.23
C VAL A 167 -22.54 -27.29 6.69
N THR A 168 -21.66 -26.35 6.35
CA THR A 168 -20.22 -26.54 6.53
C THR A 168 -19.77 -26.34 7.98
N TRP A 169 -20.30 -25.33 8.71
CA TRP A 169 -20.01 -25.18 10.15
C TRP A 169 -20.44 -26.40 10.97
N PRO A 170 -21.70 -26.88 10.87
CA PRO A 170 -22.12 -28.09 11.58
C PRO A 170 -21.32 -29.33 11.20
N LEU A 171 -20.85 -29.43 9.95
CA LEU A 171 -20.04 -30.56 9.51
C LEU A 171 -18.63 -30.52 10.14
N ALA A 172 -17.96 -29.37 10.12
CA ALA A 172 -16.65 -29.20 10.76
C ALA A 172 -16.74 -29.51 12.27
N GLU A 173 -17.76 -28.99 12.94
CA GLU A 173 -18.02 -29.25 14.35
C GLU A 173 -18.27 -30.74 14.63
N ARG A 174 -19.07 -31.41 13.82
CA ARG A 174 -19.34 -32.85 13.98
C ARG A 174 -18.06 -33.67 13.82
N MET A 175 -17.22 -33.31 12.85
CA MET A 175 -15.95 -34.01 12.62
C MET A 175 -14.99 -33.82 13.79
N ILE A 176 -14.81 -32.59 14.28
CA ILE A 176 -13.91 -32.31 15.39
C ILE A 176 -14.42 -32.93 16.72
N LYS A 177 -15.73 -32.87 17.00
CA LYS A 177 -16.35 -33.55 18.17
C LYS A 177 -16.15 -35.06 18.10
N LYS A 178 -16.23 -35.67 16.91
CA LYS A 178 -15.94 -37.09 16.73
C LYS A 178 -14.46 -37.40 16.99
N ALA A 179 -13.54 -36.59 16.47
CA ALA A 179 -12.11 -36.78 16.74
C ALA A 179 -11.78 -36.65 18.24
N ALA A 180 -12.42 -35.72 18.93
CA ALA A 180 -12.33 -35.58 20.39
C ALA A 180 -12.83 -36.83 21.12
N ALA A 181 -14.01 -37.33 20.76
CA ALA A 181 -14.60 -38.54 21.36
C ALA A 181 -13.77 -39.81 21.08
N ASP A 182 -13.15 -39.91 19.91
CA ASP A 182 -12.26 -41.01 19.53
C ASP A 182 -10.86 -40.91 20.19
N GLY A 183 -10.57 -39.83 20.95
CA GLY A 183 -9.26 -39.61 21.55
C GLY A 183 -8.14 -39.28 20.55
N LYS A 184 -8.48 -38.81 19.35
CA LYS A 184 -7.55 -38.53 18.24
C LYS A 184 -6.99 -37.11 18.24
N ILE A 185 -7.39 -36.27 19.19
CA ILE A 185 -6.76 -34.96 19.39
C ILE A 185 -5.47 -35.19 20.17
N GLU A 186 -4.33 -35.03 19.51
CA GLU A 186 -2.99 -35.32 20.01
C GLU A 186 -2.18 -34.05 20.30
N THR A 187 -2.41 -32.97 19.57
CA THR A 187 -1.59 -31.76 19.61
C THR A 187 -2.34 -30.51 20.09
N GLU A 188 -1.61 -29.52 20.60
CA GLU A 188 -2.16 -28.21 20.97
C GLU A 188 -2.92 -27.56 19.81
N SER A 189 -2.36 -27.62 18.59
CA SER A 189 -2.94 -26.96 17.42
C SER A 189 -4.31 -27.53 17.01
N GLU A 190 -4.56 -28.81 17.27
CA GLU A 190 -5.86 -29.46 17.05
C GLU A 190 -6.89 -29.02 18.09
N VAL A 191 -6.46 -28.77 19.34
CA VAL A 191 -7.31 -28.15 20.36
C VAL A 191 -7.65 -26.73 19.95
N LEU A 192 -6.67 -25.93 19.54
CA LEU A 192 -6.89 -24.56 19.06
C LEU A 192 -7.83 -24.52 17.85
N LEU A 193 -7.73 -25.48 16.92
CA LEU A 193 -8.67 -25.62 15.82
C LEU A 193 -10.09 -25.92 16.31
N TYR A 194 -10.24 -26.78 17.33
CA TYR A 194 -11.55 -27.05 17.91
C TYR A 194 -12.15 -25.79 18.55
N LEU A 195 -11.36 -25.07 19.33
CA LEU A 195 -11.81 -23.81 19.93
C LEU A 195 -12.20 -22.80 18.84
N PHE A 196 -11.36 -22.62 17.83
CA PHE A 196 -11.66 -21.74 16.70
C PHE A 196 -13.00 -22.09 16.02
N ILE A 197 -13.28 -23.38 15.78
CA ILE A 197 -14.55 -23.84 15.17
C ILE A 197 -15.78 -23.44 15.99
N LEU A 198 -15.68 -23.47 17.32
CA LEU A 198 -16.78 -23.08 18.19
C LEU A 198 -16.89 -21.55 18.35
N GLU A 199 -15.76 -20.86 18.35
CA GLU A 199 -15.66 -19.40 18.45
C GLU A 199 -16.32 -18.71 17.26
N ILE A 200 -15.98 -19.12 16.03
CA ILE A 200 -16.59 -18.56 14.80
C ILE A 200 -18.09 -18.84 14.68
N GLN A 201 -18.60 -19.83 15.43
CA GLN A 201 -20.05 -20.10 15.55
C GLN A 201 -20.71 -19.33 16.71
N GLY A 202 -19.95 -18.62 17.54
CA GLY A 202 -20.44 -17.94 18.74
C GLY A 202 -20.91 -18.89 19.87
N LYS A 203 -20.47 -20.17 19.85
CA LYS A 203 -20.85 -21.19 20.83
C LYS A 203 -19.94 -21.16 22.06
N TYR A 204 -19.96 -20.05 22.78
CA TYR A 204 -19.08 -19.81 23.92
C TYR A 204 -19.30 -20.77 25.10
N SER A 205 -20.52 -21.31 25.27
CA SER A 205 -20.80 -22.33 26.31
C SER A 205 -20.08 -23.65 26.00
N ASP A 206 -20.21 -24.16 24.77
CA ASP A 206 -19.48 -25.37 24.32
C ASP A 206 -17.95 -25.17 24.42
N LEU A 207 -17.46 -23.97 24.12
CA LEU A 207 -16.04 -23.62 24.26
C LEU A 207 -15.54 -23.82 25.70
N LYS A 208 -16.32 -23.36 26.67
CA LYS A 208 -16.01 -23.49 28.09
C LYS A 208 -15.96 -24.97 28.51
N ASP A 209 -16.89 -25.79 28.02
CA ASP A 209 -16.90 -27.23 28.29
C ASP A 209 -15.64 -27.92 27.74
N VAL A 210 -15.20 -27.55 26.54
CA VAL A 210 -13.95 -28.07 25.95
C VAL A 210 -12.74 -27.70 26.81
N LEU A 211 -12.66 -26.45 27.27
CA LEU A 211 -11.57 -25.97 28.12
C LEU A 211 -11.56 -26.58 29.53
N ASN A 212 -12.70 -27.10 29.99
CA ASN A 212 -12.81 -27.85 31.25
C ASN A 212 -12.66 -29.36 31.07
N SER A 213 -12.50 -29.83 29.83
CA SER A 213 -12.27 -31.24 29.52
C SER A 213 -10.78 -31.61 29.62
N PRO A 214 -10.44 -32.92 29.73
CA PRO A 214 -9.05 -33.39 29.71
C PRO A 214 -8.27 -33.01 28.44
N ILE A 215 -8.96 -32.64 27.35
CA ILE A 215 -8.32 -32.22 26.10
C ILE A 215 -7.56 -30.90 26.30
N ALA A 216 -8.02 -30.06 27.23
CA ALA A 216 -7.39 -28.78 27.55
C ALA A 216 -6.01 -28.92 28.20
N GLU A 217 -5.67 -30.08 28.78
CA GLU A 217 -4.33 -30.36 29.33
C GLU A 217 -3.22 -30.28 28.27
N LYS A 218 -3.58 -30.40 26.99
CA LYS A 218 -2.66 -30.26 25.85
C LYS A 218 -2.33 -28.81 25.50
N LEU A 219 -3.10 -27.84 25.99
CA LEU A 219 -2.81 -26.42 25.81
C LEU A 219 -1.70 -26.01 26.78
N ILE A 220 -0.85 -25.07 26.38
CA ILE A 220 0.08 -24.45 27.33
C ILE A 220 -0.74 -23.80 28.45
N HIS A 221 -0.41 -24.07 29.72
CA HIS A 221 -1.21 -23.65 30.89
C HIS A 221 -1.58 -22.15 30.86
N THR A 222 -0.65 -21.28 30.49
CA THR A 222 -0.89 -19.83 30.34
C THR A 222 -1.87 -19.50 29.20
N SER A 223 -1.76 -20.20 28.07
CA SER A 223 -2.69 -20.02 26.93
C SER A 223 -4.09 -20.52 27.28
N CYS A 224 -4.20 -21.63 27.99
CA CYS A 224 -5.48 -22.16 28.48
C CYS A 224 -6.17 -21.18 29.42
N ALA A 225 -5.46 -20.65 30.42
CA ALA A 225 -6.01 -19.69 31.37
C ALA A 225 -6.46 -18.39 30.69
N GLN A 226 -5.67 -17.87 29.74
CA GLN A 226 -6.04 -16.70 28.95
C GLN A 226 -7.31 -16.95 28.12
N GLN A 227 -7.37 -18.06 27.38
CA GLN A 227 -8.55 -18.42 26.59
C GLN A 227 -9.80 -18.62 27.47
N LYS A 228 -9.65 -19.26 28.63
CA LYS A 228 -10.74 -19.39 29.61
C LYS A 228 -11.27 -18.02 30.05
N ALA A 229 -10.37 -17.09 30.38
CA ALA A 229 -10.75 -15.75 30.81
C ALA A 229 -11.49 -14.98 29.71
N GLU A 230 -11.00 -15.01 28.48
CA GLU A 230 -11.63 -14.35 27.32
C GLU A 230 -13.01 -14.95 26.98
N ILE A 231 -13.15 -16.28 27.03
CA ILE A 231 -14.42 -16.97 26.79
C ILE A 231 -15.43 -16.66 27.90
N CYS A 232 -14.99 -16.69 29.16
CA CYS A 232 -15.84 -16.33 30.29
C CYS A 232 -16.27 -14.86 30.22
N LEU A 233 -15.40 -13.96 29.75
CA LEU A 233 -15.74 -12.56 29.50
C LEU A 233 -16.82 -12.42 28.42
N ASN A 234 -16.72 -13.17 27.32
CA ASN A 234 -17.75 -13.18 26.27
C ASN A 234 -19.11 -13.74 26.75
N LEU A 235 -19.10 -14.65 27.74
CA LEU A 235 -20.31 -15.17 28.38
C LEU A 235 -20.83 -14.30 29.52
N ALA A 236 -20.01 -13.40 30.08
CA ALA A 236 -20.32 -12.63 31.28
C ALA A 236 -21.61 -11.79 31.17
N ALA A 237 -21.96 -11.36 29.96
CA ALA A 237 -23.20 -10.62 29.72
C ALA A 237 -24.47 -11.49 29.87
N LYS A 238 -24.35 -12.82 29.75
CA LYS A 238 -25.46 -13.77 29.75
C LYS A 238 -25.65 -14.49 31.08
N ASP A 239 -24.58 -14.67 31.86
CA ASP A 239 -24.64 -15.38 33.12
C ASP A 239 -23.65 -14.82 34.17
N SER A 240 -24.07 -14.78 35.43
CA SER A 240 -23.30 -14.23 36.55
C SER A 240 -22.08 -15.08 36.90
N THR A 241 -22.18 -16.40 36.75
CA THR A 241 -21.10 -17.34 37.11
C THR A 241 -19.86 -17.14 36.25
N SER A 242 -20.02 -17.05 34.93
CA SER A 242 -18.96 -16.79 33.95
C SER A 242 -18.38 -15.40 34.13
N CYS A 243 -19.18 -14.41 34.55
CA CYS A 243 -18.67 -13.11 34.94
C CYS A 243 -17.71 -13.21 36.14
N THR A 244 -18.11 -13.89 37.22
CA THR A 244 -17.25 -14.08 38.39
C THR A 244 -15.98 -14.89 38.08
N GLU A 245 -16.11 -15.91 37.22
CA GLU A 245 -14.98 -16.73 36.78
C GLU A 245 -14.00 -15.93 35.92
N ALA A 246 -14.49 -15.06 35.02
CA ALA A 246 -13.65 -14.15 34.25
C ALA A 246 -12.85 -13.22 35.17
N VAL A 247 -13.51 -12.58 36.14
CA VAL A 247 -12.86 -11.68 37.10
C VAL A 247 -11.75 -12.39 37.87
N ASN A 248 -12.04 -13.58 38.42
CA ASN A 248 -11.06 -14.35 39.19
C ASN A 248 -9.89 -14.82 38.32
N THR A 249 -10.18 -15.34 37.13
CA THR A 249 -9.14 -15.82 36.22
C THR A 249 -8.23 -14.68 35.75
N PHE A 250 -8.77 -13.49 35.45
CA PHE A 250 -7.94 -12.33 35.13
C PHE A 250 -7.09 -11.87 36.32
N LYS A 251 -7.60 -11.91 37.56
CA LYS A 251 -6.79 -11.62 38.75
C LYS A 251 -5.63 -12.60 38.91
N ASP A 252 -5.88 -13.89 38.70
CA ASP A 252 -4.84 -14.93 38.73
C ASP A 252 -3.79 -14.72 37.64
N LEU A 253 -4.24 -14.42 36.40
CA LEU A 253 -3.36 -14.11 35.29
C LEU A 253 -2.50 -12.87 35.56
N ILE A 254 -3.06 -11.83 36.19
CA ILE A 254 -2.33 -10.61 36.58
C ILE A 254 -1.30 -10.93 37.66
N HIS A 255 -1.60 -11.80 38.62
CA HIS A 255 -0.60 -12.23 39.60
C HIS A 255 0.59 -12.96 38.96
N LEU A 256 0.33 -13.76 37.92
CA LEU A 256 1.38 -14.45 37.18
C LEU A 256 2.17 -13.53 36.23
N PHE A 257 1.48 -12.59 35.58
CA PHE A 257 2.04 -11.71 34.55
C PHE A 257 1.60 -10.25 34.77
N PRO A 258 2.13 -9.57 35.78
CA PRO A 258 1.61 -8.27 36.23
C PRO A 258 1.87 -7.11 35.26
N ASP A 259 2.75 -7.26 34.25
CA ASP A 259 2.98 -6.23 33.24
C ASP A 259 2.12 -6.40 31.96
N ARG A 260 1.28 -7.46 31.91
CA ARG A 260 0.34 -7.69 30.79
C ARG A 260 -0.86 -6.77 30.89
N PHE A 261 -0.76 -5.61 30.25
CA PHE A 261 -1.78 -4.55 30.29
C PHE A 261 -3.15 -4.99 29.77
N ASP A 262 -3.19 -5.91 28.81
CA ASP A 262 -4.41 -6.50 28.25
C ASP A 262 -5.25 -7.27 29.29
N TYR A 263 -4.62 -7.90 30.29
CA TYR A 263 -5.34 -8.60 31.35
C TYR A 263 -6.10 -7.65 32.28
N TYR A 264 -5.57 -6.45 32.51
CA TYR A 264 -6.29 -5.40 33.25
C TYR A 264 -7.51 -4.90 32.47
N HIS A 265 -7.38 -4.78 31.15
CA HIS A 265 -8.51 -4.43 30.30
C HIS A 265 -9.62 -5.49 30.38
N GLY A 266 -9.26 -6.78 30.27
CA GLY A 266 -10.19 -7.89 30.45
C GLY A 266 -10.87 -7.89 31.83
N LEU A 267 -10.10 -7.69 32.90
CA LEU A 267 -10.62 -7.59 34.27
C LEU A 267 -11.65 -6.47 34.41
N PHE A 268 -11.32 -5.24 33.98
CA PHE A 268 -12.22 -4.11 34.14
C PHE A 268 -13.44 -4.20 33.23
N SER A 269 -13.31 -4.75 32.02
CA SER A 269 -14.47 -5.07 31.18
C SER A 269 -15.40 -6.09 31.85
N ALA A 270 -14.86 -7.14 32.48
CA ALA A 270 -15.68 -8.11 33.22
C ALA A 270 -16.43 -7.45 34.39
N VAL A 271 -15.76 -6.60 35.17
CA VAL A 271 -16.37 -5.86 36.29
C VAL A 271 -17.44 -4.89 35.78
N GLN A 272 -17.19 -4.17 34.68
CA GLN A 272 -18.17 -3.27 34.08
C GLN A 272 -19.45 -4.02 33.70
N ILE A 273 -19.32 -5.14 32.99
CA ILE A 273 -20.45 -6.01 32.63
C ILE A 273 -21.18 -6.49 33.88
N SER A 274 -20.46 -6.84 34.95
CA SER A 274 -21.07 -7.24 36.23
C SER A 274 -21.95 -6.15 36.82
N ARG A 275 -21.49 -4.89 36.79
CA ARG A 275 -22.23 -3.74 37.32
C ARG A 275 -23.47 -3.42 36.49
N GLU A 276 -23.33 -3.43 35.16
CA GLU A 276 -24.43 -3.19 34.23
C GLU A 276 -25.49 -4.29 34.31
N GLY A 277 -25.09 -5.55 34.53
CA GLY A 277 -25.99 -6.70 34.71
C GLY A 277 -26.68 -6.77 36.08
N GLY A 278 -26.37 -5.86 37.01
CA GLY A 278 -26.94 -5.87 38.37
C GLY A 278 -26.50 -7.07 39.22
N TYR A 279 -25.42 -7.76 38.84
CA TYR A 279 -24.85 -8.84 39.62
C TYR A 279 -24.11 -8.26 40.83
N SER A 280 -24.26 -8.87 42.01
CA SER A 280 -23.59 -8.41 43.23
C SER A 280 -22.07 -8.64 43.13
N SER A 281 -21.35 -7.68 42.56
CA SER A 281 -19.88 -7.73 42.52
C SER A 281 -19.32 -7.29 43.87
N SER A 282 -18.52 -8.14 44.51
CA SER A 282 -17.67 -7.73 45.65
C SER A 282 -16.59 -6.72 45.24
N ASP A 283 -16.36 -6.57 43.94
CA ASP A 283 -15.30 -5.76 43.35
C ASP A 283 -15.69 -4.29 43.19
N THR A 284 -15.68 -3.57 44.32
CA THR A 284 -15.74 -2.10 44.36
C THR A 284 -14.45 -1.48 43.81
N ASP A 285 -14.49 -0.22 43.39
CA ASP A 285 -13.30 0.49 42.91
C ASP A 285 -12.16 0.46 43.96
N GLU A 286 -12.49 0.65 45.24
CA GLU A 286 -11.52 0.53 46.33
C GLU A 286 -10.88 -0.85 46.43
N SER A 287 -11.65 -1.92 46.25
CA SER A 287 -11.13 -3.30 46.32
C SER A 287 -10.19 -3.59 45.15
N LEU A 288 -10.50 -3.07 43.95
CA LEU A 288 -9.66 -3.19 42.76
C LEU A 288 -8.38 -2.39 42.92
N ILE A 289 -8.45 -1.18 43.47
CA ILE A 289 -7.26 -0.37 43.78
C ILE A 289 -6.38 -1.08 44.82
N LYS A 290 -6.98 -1.67 45.86
CA LYS A 290 -6.25 -2.48 46.86
C LYS A 290 -5.58 -3.70 46.21
N PHE A 291 -6.29 -4.39 45.30
CA PHE A 291 -5.74 -5.49 44.53
C PHE A 291 -4.54 -5.03 43.69
N ILE A 292 -4.67 -3.97 42.90
CA ILE A 292 -3.58 -3.42 42.07
C ILE A 292 -2.38 -3.01 42.94
N ASN A 293 -2.62 -2.37 44.08
CA ASN A 293 -1.56 -1.99 45.02
C ASN A 293 -0.90 -3.19 45.72
N SER A 294 -1.57 -4.33 45.80
CA SER A 294 -1.02 -5.56 46.38
C SER A 294 -0.03 -6.28 45.45
N ILE A 295 -0.05 -5.94 44.16
CA ILE A 295 0.85 -6.53 43.16
C ILE A 295 2.28 -6.07 43.45
N LYS A 296 3.10 -7.01 43.92
CA LYS A 296 4.53 -6.80 44.18
C LYS A 296 5.33 -7.27 42.99
N SER A 297 6.32 -6.47 42.61
CA SER A 297 7.33 -6.81 41.62
C SER A 297 8.68 -6.32 42.13
N GLU A 298 9.73 -7.11 41.90
CA GLU A 298 11.12 -6.73 42.24
C GLU A 298 11.58 -5.53 41.39
N GLU A 299 11.08 -5.45 40.15
CA GLU A 299 11.33 -4.34 39.22
C GLU A 299 10.13 -3.39 39.11
N LYS A 300 10.39 -2.14 38.70
CA LYS A 300 9.35 -1.16 38.41
C LYS A 300 8.63 -1.52 37.10
N ILE A 301 7.43 -2.08 37.22
CA ILE A 301 6.58 -2.48 36.09
C ILE A 301 5.50 -1.44 35.79
N ARG A 302 5.16 -1.28 34.51
CA ARG A 302 4.27 -0.22 34.00
C ARG A 302 2.80 -0.60 34.11
N GLY A 303 2.47 -1.87 33.88
CA GLY A 303 1.10 -2.41 33.85
C GLY A 303 0.24 -1.97 35.03
N PRO A 304 0.66 -2.19 36.29
CA PRO A 304 -0.13 -1.79 37.45
C PRO A 304 -0.34 -0.28 37.55
N ALA A 305 0.67 0.53 37.20
CA ALA A 305 0.55 1.99 37.25
C ALA A 305 -0.44 2.51 36.20
N LEU A 306 -0.39 1.98 34.98
CA LEU A 306 -1.34 2.32 33.92
C LEU A 306 -2.75 1.77 34.18
N SER A 307 -2.87 0.61 34.84
CA SER A 307 -4.17 0.01 35.16
C SER A 307 -5.04 0.92 36.03
N LYS A 308 -4.44 1.74 36.90
CA LYS A 308 -5.17 2.73 37.71
C LYS A 308 -5.81 3.81 36.85
N LEU A 309 -5.14 4.21 35.76
CA LEU A 309 -5.69 5.16 34.79
C LEU A 309 -6.78 4.51 33.94
N LEU A 310 -6.57 3.25 33.56
CA LEU A 310 -7.54 2.45 32.83
C LEU A 310 -8.84 2.22 33.64
N LEU A 311 -8.72 2.02 34.96
CA LEU A 311 -9.86 1.94 35.88
C LEU A 311 -10.73 3.20 35.78
N GLY A 312 -10.11 4.39 35.78
CA GLY A 312 -10.81 5.66 35.56
C GLY A 312 -11.50 5.76 34.21
N LYS A 313 -10.86 5.24 33.15
CA LYS A 313 -11.40 5.24 31.79
C LYS A 313 -12.61 4.33 31.61
N ILE A 314 -12.54 3.11 32.12
CA ILE A 314 -13.56 2.06 31.91
C ILE A 314 -14.68 2.15 32.94
N LEU A 315 -14.34 2.26 34.23
CA LEU A 315 -15.32 2.23 35.32
C LEU A 315 -15.77 3.63 35.78
N GLY A 316 -15.23 4.69 35.18
CA GLY A 316 -15.67 6.07 35.42
C GLY A 316 -15.19 6.67 36.74
N TYR A 317 -14.17 6.09 37.36
CA TYR A 317 -13.52 6.64 38.56
C TYR A 317 -12.87 8.00 38.24
N LYS A 318 -13.28 9.05 38.95
CA LYS A 318 -12.92 10.46 38.67
C LYS A 318 -12.50 11.18 39.95
N GLY A 319 -11.92 12.38 39.79
CA GLY A 319 -11.59 13.28 40.90
C GLY A 319 -10.11 13.28 41.25
N GLU A 320 -9.79 13.68 42.48
CA GLU A 320 -8.42 13.85 42.96
C GLU A 320 -7.61 12.55 42.95
N GLU A 321 -8.24 11.42 43.25
CA GLU A 321 -7.55 10.13 43.32
C GLU A 321 -7.07 9.61 41.95
N LEU A 322 -7.82 9.92 40.87
CA LEU A 322 -7.37 9.67 39.50
C LEU A 322 -6.16 10.56 39.20
N PHE A 323 -6.22 11.84 39.55
CA PHE A 323 -5.10 12.77 39.36
C PHE A 323 -3.84 12.31 40.13
N TYR A 324 -3.97 11.84 41.37
CA TYR A 324 -2.85 11.25 42.12
C TYR A 324 -2.25 10.03 41.40
N SER A 325 -3.05 9.25 40.68
CA SER A 325 -2.57 8.12 39.88
C SER A 325 -1.75 8.59 38.67
N PHE A 326 -2.13 9.69 38.01
CA PHE A 326 -1.32 10.33 36.96
C PHE A 326 0.02 10.82 37.53
N VAL A 327 -0.01 11.55 38.65
CA VAL A 327 1.21 12.05 39.30
C VAL A 327 2.12 10.89 39.73
N HIS A 328 1.54 9.80 40.27
CA HIS A 328 2.27 8.60 40.63
C HIS A 328 2.95 7.95 39.41
N TYR A 329 2.26 7.88 38.27
CA TYR A 329 2.84 7.39 37.02
C TYR A 329 4.03 8.25 36.59
N VAL A 330 3.85 9.58 36.51
CA VAL A 330 4.91 10.53 36.13
C VAL A 330 6.12 10.45 37.06
N LYS A 331 5.92 10.29 38.37
CA LYS A 331 7.02 10.13 39.33
C LYS A 331 7.88 8.91 39.01
N ASN A 332 7.27 7.80 38.61
CA ASN A 332 7.95 6.53 38.37
C ASN A 332 8.47 6.33 36.94
N PHE A 333 7.75 6.83 35.93
CA PHE A 333 8.00 6.55 34.52
C PHE A 333 8.10 7.80 33.64
N GLY A 334 7.92 9.00 34.20
CA GLY A 334 8.01 10.26 33.45
C GLY A 334 9.40 10.57 32.89
N ASP A 335 10.43 9.83 33.33
CA ASP A 335 11.78 9.88 32.78
C ASP A 335 12.03 8.86 31.66
N LYS A 336 10.97 8.24 31.12
CA LYS A 336 11.04 7.27 30.01
C LYS A 336 10.44 7.86 28.74
N PRO A 337 10.99 7.54 27.55
CA PRO A 337 10.50 8.07 26.27
C PRO A 337 9.05 7.66 25.94
N CYS A 338 8.53 6.58 26.53
CA CYS A 338 7.16 6.13 26.33
C CYS A 338 6.13 6.89 27.18
N ALA A 339 6.54 7.77 28.09
CA ALA A 339 5.63 8.38 29.07
C ALA A 339 4.47 9.13 28.40
N PHE A 340 4.73 9.87 27.32
CA PHE A 340 3.68 10.57 26.59
C PHE A 340 2.71 9.60 25.92
N SER A 341 3.20 8.58 25.20
CA SER A 341 2.34 7.59 24.52
C SER A 341 1.49 6.81 25.51
N ASP A 342 2.04 6.52 26.69
CA ASP A 342 1.35 5.77 27.74
C ASP A 342 0.25 6.61 28.39
N LEU A 343 0.45 7.93 28.53
CA LEU A 343 -0.51 8.84 29.15
C LEU A 343 -1.59 9.34 28.18
N ARG A 344 -1.26 9.54 26.90
CA ARG A 344 -2.14 10.12 25.86
C ARG A 344 -3.57 9.56 25.87
N PRO A 345 -3.81 8.23 25.95
CA PRO A 345 -5.16 7.67 25.92
C PRO A 345 -6.04 8.03 27.11
N PHE A 346 -5.47 8.62 28.17
CA PHE A 346 -6.14 8.92 29.45
C PHE A 346 -6.22 10.42 29.75
N ILE A 347 -5.41 11.27 29.09
CA ILE A 347 -5.33 12.71 29.39
C ILE A 347 -6.71 13.40 29.32
N GLY A 348 -7.58 12.97 28.41
CA GLY A 348 -8.95 13.50 28.27
C GLY A 348 -9.85 13.27 29.49
N LEU A 349 -9.43 12.44 30.46
CA LEU A 349 -10.15 12.24 31.73
C LEU A 349 -9.91 13.37 32.75
N LEU A 350 -8.84 14.14 32.57
CA LEU A 350 -8.49 15.24 33.48
C LEU A 350 -9.25 16.52 33.10
N SER A 351 -9.69 17.29 34.10
CA SER A 351 -10.20 18.64 33.88
C SER A 351 -9.08 19.58 33.40
N SER A 352 -9.44 20.72 32.79
CA SER A 352 -8.45 21.72 32.37
C SER A 352 -7.55 22.17 33.53
N ASP A 353 -8.09 22.35 34.73
CA ASP A 353 -7.32 22.73 35.93
C ASP A 353 -6.34 21.63 36.36
N GLN A 354 -6.76 20.37 36.27
CA GLN A 354 -5.89 19.21 36.56
C GLN A 354 -4.79 19.06 35.51
N GLN A 355 -5.07 19.35 34.23
CA GLN A 355 -4.06 19.37 33.17
C GLN A 355 -2.98 20.44 33.44
N HIS A 356 -3.40 21.63 33.92
CA HIS A 356 -2.46 22.67 34.34
C HIS A 356 -1.61 22.22 35.53
N SER A 357 -2.26 21.67 36.56
CA SER A 357 -1.58 21.15 37.77
C SER A 357 -0.59 20.02 37.43
N MET A 358 -0.93 19.17 36.46
CA MET A 358 -0.05 18.09 35.99
C MET A 358 1.23 18.64 35.35
N LEU A 359 1.13 19.69 34.54
CA LEU A 359 2.30 20.34 33.95
C LEU A 359 3.22 20.94 35.02
N ASP A 360 2.64 21.54 36.06
CA ASP A 360 3.41 22.11 37.17
C ASP A 360 4.14 21.02 37.98
N GLU A 361 3.49 19.88 38.22
CA GLU A 361 4.11 18.69 38.83
C GLU A 361 5.26 18.15 37.98
N ILE A 362 5.06 17.98 36.65
CA ILE A 362 6.12 17.49 35.76
C ILE A 362 7.29 18.48 35.74
N LYS A 363 7.02 19.78 35.66
CA LYS A 363 8.05 20.82 35.67
C LYS A 363 8.87 20.78 36.97
N THR A 364 8.20 20.62 38.10
CA THR A 364 8.84 20.47 39.41
C THR A 364 9.69 19.20 39.48
N LEU A 365 9.19 18.07 38.98
CA LEU A 365 9.92 16.79 38.94
C LEU A 365 11.09 16.78 37.95
N ALA A 366 10.97 17.50 36.83
CA ALA A 366 12.06 17.68 35.88
C ALA A 366 13.20 18.47 36.53
N ASN A 367 12.88 19.43 37.40
CA ASN A 367 13.83 20.25 38.15
C ASN A 367 14.93 20.84 37.25
N VAL A 368 14.49 21.45 36.15
CA VAL A 368 15.35 22.09 35.16
C VAL A 368 15.40 23.58 35.45
N GLU A 369 16.60 24.07 35.82
CA GLU A 369 16.87 25.50 36.00
C GLU A 369 17.09 26.16 34.63
N ASP A 370 18.28 25.97 34.05
CA ASP A 370 18.66 26.53 32.75
C ASP A 370 18.55 25.51 31.61
N TYR A 371 18.96 24.26 31.86
CA TYR A 371 18.91 23.15 30.89
C TYR A 371 19.03 21.79 31.63
N PRO A 372 18.53 20.69 31.04
CA PRO A 372 18.64 19.36 31.63
C PRO A 372 20.09 18.91 31.83
N LYS A 373 20.41 18.37 33.01
CA LYS A 373 21.77 17.91 33.40
C LYS A 373 21.91 16.38 33.38
N SER A 374 20.83 15.64 33.13
CA SER A 374 20.83 14.18 33.00
C SER A 374 19.81 13.71 31.95
N VAL A 375 19.99 12.50 31.41
CA VAL A 375 19.03 11.88 30.47
C VAL A 375 17.63 11.78 31.09
N SER A 376 17.54 11.48 32.39
CA SER A 376 16.27 11.43 33.12
C SER A 376 15.54 12.79 33.11
N GLN A 377 16.28 13.88 33.30
CA GLN A 377 15.73 15.24 33.21
C GLN A 377 15.35 15.61 31.78
N VAL A 378 16.10 15.15 30.77
CA VAL A 378 15.74 15.36 29.35
C VAL A 378 14.36 14.77 29.07
N PHE A 379 14.12 13.51 29.43
CA PHE A 379 12.82 12.87 29.18
C PHE A 379 11.67 13.51 29.97
N ARG A 380 11.88 13.89 31.23
CA ARG A 380 10.84 14.60 32.01
C ARG A 380 10.51 15.98 31.42
N HIS A 381 11.53 16.71 30.96
CA HIS A 381 11.33 18.00 30.33
C HIS A 381 10.66 17.87 28.95
N LEU A 382 11.03 16.86 28.17
CA LEU A 382 10.34 16.55 26.92
C LEU A 382 8.88 16.18 27.16
N LEU A 383 8.58 15.33 28.16
CA LEU A 383 7.21 15.01 28.54
C LEU A 383 6.39 16.27 28.87
N TYR A 384 6.99 17.24 29.57
CA TYR A 384 6.35 18.53 29.82
C TYR A 384 6.02 19.27 28.52
N LEU A 385 6.96 19.37 27.58
CA LEU A 385 6.78 20.07 26.31
C LEU A 385 5.80 19.37 25.37
N GLU A 386 5.83 18.03 25.31
CA GLU A 386 4.92 17.20 24.53
C GLU A 386 3.48 17.37 25.04
N LEU A 387 3.28 17.39 26.35
CA LEU A 387 1.97 17.64 26.97
C LEU A 387 1.54 19.11 26.84
N GLU A 388 2.47 20.06 26.95
CA GLU A 388 2.19 21.48 26.71
C GLU A 388 1.62 21.71 25.30
N ARG A 389 2.21 21.04 24.31
CA ARG A 389 1.72 21.01 22.93
C ARG A 389 0.38 20.31 22.81
N TYR A 390 0.22 19.15 23.45
CA TYR A 390 -1.03 18.39 23.46
C TYR A 390 -2.17 19.18 24.10
N PHE A 391 -1.91 20.03 25.09
CA PHE A 391 -2.93 20.91 25.66
C PHE A 391 -3.24 22.15 24.81
N GLY A 392 -2.63 22.28 23.62
CA GLY A 392 -2.88 23.37 22.69
C GLY A 392 -2.25 24.70 23.09
N ARG A 393 -1.36 24.73 24.09
CA ARG A 393 -0.75 25.99 24.55
C ARG A 393 0.13 26.65 23.48
N ASN A 394 0.78 25.84 22.64
CA ASN A 394 1.56 26.38 21.52
C ASN A 394 0.68 27.00 20.42
N SER A 395 -0.54 26.52 20.23
CA SER A 395 -1.47 27.09 19.25
C SER A 395 -1.95 28.50 19.63
N LEU A 396 -1.85 28.86 20.92
CA LEU A 396 -2.19 30.20 21.43
C LEU A 396 -1.05 31.21 21.29
N MET A 397 0.17 30.76 20.97
CA MET A 397 1.34 31.63 20.84
C MET A 397 1.32 32.41 19.53
N SER A 398 1.81 33.64 19.55
CA SER A 398 2.08 34.41 18.33
C SER A 398 3.25 33.81 17.52
N ILE A 399 3.39 34.22 16.26
CA ILE A 399 4.51 33.79 15.41
C ILE A 399 5.87 34.16 16.05
N GLU A 400 5.98 35.33 16.67
CA GLU A 400 7.19 35.78 17.36
C GLU A 400 7.50 34.93 18.59
N GLU A 401 6.48 34.56 19.37
CA GLU A 401 6.62 33.69 20.54
C GLU A 401 7.04 32.27 20.13
N LYS A 402 6.45 31.73 19.05
CA LYS A 402 6.84 30.44 18.48
C LYS A 402 8.29 30.45 17.99
N LYS A 403 8.74 31.52 17.32
CA LYS A 403 10.14 31.68 16.91
C LYS A 403 11.09 31.66 18.11
N LYS A 404 10.75 32.38 19.19
CA LYS A 404 11.52 32.36 20.43
C LYS A 404 11.56 30.95 21.03
N ARG A 405 10.42 30.25 21.06
CA ARG A 405 10.38 28.86 21.54
C ARG A 405 11.22 27.91 20.69
N VAL A 406 11.23 28.07 19.37
CA VAL A 406 12.11 27.31 18.47
C VAL A 406 13.58 27.51 18.85
N GLN A 407 14.00 28.75 19.12
CA GLN A 407 15.37 29.05 19.58
C GLN A 407 15.69 28.37 20.92
N GLU A 408 14.77 28.42 21.89
CA GLU A 408 14.90 27.74 23.18
C GLU A 408 15.09 26.22 22.99
N LEU A 409 14.28 25.59 22.13
CA LEU A 409 14.38 24.15 21.82
C LEU A 409 15.71 23.77 21.17
N CYS A 410 16.22 24.58 20.24
CA CYS A 410 17.55 24.38 19.66
C CYS A 410 18.65 24.49 20.72
N ASN A 411 18.57 25.48 21.60
CA ASN A 411 19.54 25.66 22.68
C ASN A 411 19.53 24.47 23.66
N TYR A 412 18.36 23.92 23.98
CA TYR A 412 18.26 22.70 24.78
C TYR A 412 18.89 21.51 24.07
N TYR A 413 18.65 21.34 22.77
CA TYR A 413 19.25 20.27 21.98
C TYR A 413 20.78 20.31 22.03
N GLU A 414 21.38 21.47 21.84
CA GLU A 414 22.84 21.65 21.85
C GLU A 414 23.46 21.41 23.21
N LYS A 415 22.94 22.07 24.24
CA LYS A 415 23.47 21.96 25.61
C LYS A 415 23.35 20.55 26.19
N THR A 416 22.46 19.73 25.64
CA THR A 416 22.24 18.34 26.10
C THR A 416 22.93 17.30 25.22
N GLN A 417 23.71 17.69 24.20
CA GLN A 417 24.42 16.75 23.32
C GLN A 417 25.38 15.83 24.08
N ASP A 418 26.17 16.38 25.00
CA ASP A 418 27.19 15.63 25.74
C ASP A 418 26.57 14.57 26.65
N ILE A 419 25.42 14.89 27.27
CA ILE A 419 24.71 14.01 28.22
C ILE A 419 23.87 12.96 27.49
N SER A 420 23.36 13.31 26.30
CA SER A 420 22.63 12.37 25.43
C SER A 420 23.53 11.32 24.79
N GLY A 421 24.84 11.40 25.05
CA GLY A 421 25.84 10.40 24.74
C GLY A 421 26.24 10.34 23.26
N LYS A 422 27.35 9.62 23.02
CA LYS A 422 27.67 9.07 21.70
C LYS A 422 26.86 7.79 21.51
N SER A 423 25.53 7.90 21.39
CA SER A 423 24.71 6.77 20.97
C SER A 423 25.28 6.17 19.69
N ALA A 424 25.17 4.84 19.54
CA ALA A 424 25.57 4.19 18.30
C ALA A 424 24.90 4.90 17.11
N GLN A 425 25.56 4.98 15.96
CA GLN A 425 25.02 5.64 14.74
C GLN A 425 23.61 5.14 14.32
N ARG A 426 23.12 4.07 14.93
CA ARG A 426 21.85 3.39 14.64
C ARG A 426 20.72 3.72 15.63
N GLU A 427 20.97 4.52 16.66
CA GLU A 427 19.98 4.84 17.70
C GLU A 427 19.50 6.29 17.61
N ILE A 428 18.23 6.50 17.96
CA ILE A 428 17.65 7.83 18.16
C ILE A 428 18.17 8.38 19.49
N LYS A 429 18.60 9.65 19.49
CA LYS A 429 19.14 10.25 20.71
C LYS A 429 18.02 10.73 21.64
N PRO A 430 18.21 10.68 22.97
CA PRO A 430 17.24 11.15 23.95
C PRO A 430 16.74 12.58 23.73
N ASN A 431 17.58 13.48 23.20
CA ASN A 431 17.25 14.89 23.01
C ASN A 431 16.72 15.24 21.61
N ASP A 432 16.66 14.29 20.67
CA ASP A 432 16.22 14.54 19.28
C ASP A 432 14.81 15.13 19.20
N THR A 433 13.93 14.80 20.15
CA THR A 433 12.54 15.31 20.18
C THR A 433 12.47 16.84 20.31
N TYR A 434 13.48 17.51 20.88
CA TYR A 434 13.51 18.98 20.86
C TYR A 434 13.48 19.54 19.43
N LEU A 435 14.23 18.92 18.51
CA LEU A 435 14.25 19.33 17.11
C LEU A 435 12.97 18.94 16.38
N VAL A 436 12.32 17.84 16.75
CA VAL A 436 10.99 17.48 16.24
C VAL A 436 9.97 18.54 16.61
N LEU A 437 9.90 18.92 17.89
CA LEU A 437 8.98 19.97 18.37
C LEU A 437 9.28 21.33 17.71
N ALA A 438 10.55 21.68 17.56
CA ALA A 438 10.96 22.91 16.86
C ALA A 438 10.53 22.89 15.39
N ALA A 439 10.76 21.78 14.68
CA ALA A 439 10.32 21.61 13.31
C ALA A 439 8.80 21.70 13.18
N HIS A 440 8.04 21.16 14.13
CA HIS A 440 6.58 21.28 14.13
C HIS A 440 6.12 22.73 14.36
N LEU A 441 6.76 23.49 15.28
CA LEU A 441 6.43 24.90 15.48
C LEU A 441 6.73 25.75 14.24
N LEU A 442 7.81 25.45 13.51
CA LEU A 442 8.10 26.07 12.23
C LEU A 442 7.02 25.76 11.18
N TYR A 443 6.47 24.54 11.19
CA TYR A 443 5.33 24.21 10.34
C TYR A 443 4.06 24.98 10.73
N ASP A 444 3.81 25.20 12.03
CA ASP A 444 2.70 26.03 12.50
C ASP A 444 2.87 27.49 12.04
N CYS A 445 4.08 28.05 12.16
CA CYS A 445 4.42 29.37 11.63
C CYS A 445 4.22 29.46 10.11
N TRP A 446 4.57 28.41 9.35
CA TRP A 446 4.32 28.34 7.92
C TRP A 446 2.82 28.41 7.61
N LEU A 447 1.98 27.66 8.32
CA LEU A 447 0.53 27.71 8.15
C LEU A 447 -0.05 29.09 8.45
N GLU A 448 0.37 29.72 9.55
CA GLU A 448 -0.17 31.00 10.02
C GLU A 448 0.33 32.21 9.23
N SER A 449 1.49 32.10 8.59
CA SER A 449 2.12 33.18 7.81
C SER A 449 1.70 33.19 6.33
N SER A 450 0.56 32.58 5.99
CA SER A 450 0.13 32.40 4.59
C SER A 450 1.17 31.65 3.74
N HIS A 451 1.76 30.60 4.32
CA HIS A 451 2.69 29.67 3.68
C HIS A 451 4.09 30.24 3.36
N ASN A 452 4.62 31.16 4.18
CA ASN A 452 5.99 31.68 3.98
C ASN A 452 7.03 30.54 4.03
N GLU A 453 7.68 30.29 2.89
CA GLU A 453 8.62 29.19 2.68
C GLU A 453 9.83 29.19 3.62
N GLU A 454 10.20 30.35 4.15
CA GLU A 454 11.35 30.51 5.05
C GLU A 454 11.26 29.56 6.25
N TYR A 455 10.07 29.37 6.82
CA TYR A 455 9.89 28.50 7.97
C TYR A 455 10.15 27.03 7.65
N LEU A 456 9.73 26.55 6.48
CA LEU A 456 10.03 25.18 6.06
C LEU A 456 11.51 25.01 5.72
N LEU A 457 12.17 26.03 5.16
CA LEU A 457 13.62 26.04 4.93
C LEU A 457 14.41 25.98 6.24
N GLN A 458 13.99 26.73 7.26
CA GLN A 458 14.53 26.63 8.62
C GLN A 458 14.35 25.22 9.16
N GLY A 459 13.15 24.65 9.01
CA GLY A 459 12.84 23.28 9.44
C GLY A 459 13.72 22.25 8.75
N ILE A 460 13.88 22.31 7.42
CA ILE A 460 14.75 21.41 6.66
C ILE A 460 16.21 21.54 7.13
N SER A 461 16.70 22.77 7.32
CA SER A 461 18.07 23.01 7.77
C SER A 461 18.31 22.41 9.16
N LEU A 462 17.35 22.59 10.07
CA LEU A 462 17.38 22.05 11.43
C LEU A 462 17.37 20.51 11.43
N LEU A 463 16.53 19.90 10.60
CA LEU A 463 16.41 18.45 10.53
C LEU A 463 17.65 17.81 9.88
N HIS A 464 18.28 18.44 8.89
CA HIS A 464 19.59 17.98 8.37
C HIS A 464 20.69 18.09 9.42
N TYR A 465 20.69 19.17 10.22
CA TYR A 465 21.60 19.28 11.36
C TYR A 465 21.40 18.13 12.36
N GLY A 466 20.14 17.82 12.70
CA GLY A 466 19.80 16.66 13.52
C GLY A 466 20.27 15.34 12.91
N LEU A 467 20.15 15.16 11.59
CA LEU A 467 20.61 13.94 10.89
C LEU A 467 22.14 13.79 10.80
N ASP A 468 22.89 14.88 10.77
CA ASP A 468 24.37 14.81 10.85
C ASP A 468 24.83 14.19 12.18
N VAL A 469 24.01 14.33 13.23
CA VAL A 469 24.25 13.82 14.58
C VAL A 469 23.54 12.48 14.83
N SER A 470 22.33 12.30 14.28
CA SER A 470 21.41 11.17 14.50
C SER A 470 20.90 10.61 13.16
N PRO A 471 21.76 9.96 12.34
CA PRO A 471 21.43 9.59 10.96
C PRO A 471 20.35 8.50 10.84
N ALA A 472 20.08 7.75 11.92
CA ALA A 472 19.04 6.74 11.98
C ALA A 472 17.65 7.31 12.31
N ASN A 473 17.54 8.60 12.65
CA ASN A 473 16.27 9.17 13.09
C ASN A 473 15.25 9.29 11.95
N HIS A 474 14.32 8.34 11.92
CA HIS A 474 13.24 8.30 10.93
C HIS A 474 12.23 9.46 11.05
N HIS A 475 12.03 10.07 12.23
CA HIS A 475 11.11 11.20 12.37
C HIS A 475 11.64 12.42 11.61
N PHE A 476 12.95 12.67 11.69
CA PHE A 476 13.59 13.73 10.90
C PHE A 476 13.46 13.47 9.40
N LYS A 477 13.72 12.24 8.96
CA LYS A 477 13.60 11.85 7.54
C LYS A 477 12.17 12.02 7.03
N LEU A 478 11.16 11.59 7.79
CA LEU A 478 9.75 11.72 7.42
C LEU A 478 9.35 13.21 7.27
N LEU A 479 9.69 14.04 8.26
CA LEU A 479 9.42 15.48 8.21
C LEU A 479 10.17 16.16 7.05
N LEU A 480 11.42 15.79 6.79
CA LEU A 480 12.19 16.28 5.65
C LEU A 480 11.51 15.93 4.33
N VAL A 481 11.07 14.69 4.12
CA VAL A 481 10.33 14.29 2.92
C VAL A 481 9.08 15.17 2.76
N LYS A 482 8.34 15.42 3.84
CA LYS A 482 7.16 16.28 3.82
C LYS A 482 7.49 17.74 3.47
N TYR A 483 8.48 18.34 4.13
CA TYR A 483 8.84 19.75 3.93
C TYR A 483 9.44 19.98 2.54
N TYR A 484 10.32 19.10 2.08
CA TYR A 484 10.81 19.14 0.69
C TYR A 484 9.67 19.03 -0.31
N THR A 485 8.72 18.12 -0.09
CA THR A 485 7.55 17.96 -0.96
C THR A 485 6.77 19.27 -1.03
N LEU A 486 6.43 19.88 0.11
CA LEU A 486 5.67 21.14 0.18
C LEU A 486 6.36 22.30 -0.55
N LEU A 487 7.70 22.40 -0.44
CA LEU A 487 8.53 23.37 -1.16
C LEU A 487 8.78 23.02 -2.63
N GLY A 488 8.21 21.93 -3.15
CA GLY A 488 8.40 21.50 -4.53
C GLY A 488 9.77 20.85 -4.82
N GLY A 489 10.57 20.57 -3.79
CA GLY A 489 11.92 20.01 -3.87
C GLY A 489 11.94 18.49 -4.06
N GLY A 490 11.66 18.03 -5.28
CA GLY A 490 11.59 16.62 -5.63
C GLY A 490 12.85 15.82 -5.34
N TYR A 491 14.02 16.39 -5.68
CA TYR A 491 15.30 15.71 -5.47
C TYR A 491 15.61 15.53 -3.98
N GLY A 492 15.44 16.58 -3.16
CA GLY A 492 15.65 16.50 -1.72
C GLY A 492 14.70 15.51 -1.04
N ALA A 493 13.43 15.49 -1.45
CA ALA A 493 12.43 14.53 -0.97
C ALA A 493 12.84 13.09 -1.32
N GLN A 494 13.23 12.83 -2.57
CA GLN A 494 13.67 11.52 -3.02
C GLN A 494 14.91 11.03 -2.27
N GLN A 495 15.97 11.85 -2.21
CA GLN A 495 17.21 11.48 -1.54
C GLN A 495 16.97 11.13 -0.07
N THR A 496 16.12 11.91 0.60
CA THR A 496 15.75 11.62 2.00
C THR A 496 14.96 10.33 2.11
N TYR A 497 13.98 10.10 1.22
CA TYR A 497 13.17 8.90 1.20
C TYR A 497 13.98 7.62 0.93
N GLU A 498 14.99 7.68 0.05
CA GLU A 498 15.91 6.57 -0.18
C GLU A 498 16.65 6.17 1.12
N THR A 499 16.95 7.12 2.01
CA THR A 499 17.58 6.82 3.32
C THR A 499 16.62 6.20 4.36
N LEU A 500 15.31 6.17 4.10
CA LEU A 500 14.35 5.41 4.92
C LEU A 500 14.42 3.90 4.63
N ASP A 501 14.98 3.51 3.48
CA ASP A 501 15.16 2.11 3.06
C ASP A 501 13.85 1.28 3.09
N ILE A 502 12.76 1.87 2.58
CA ILE A 502 11.41 1.27 2.55
C ILE A 502 11.41 -0.01 1.69
N LYS A 503 11.06 -1.14 2.31
CA LYS A 503 11.10 -2.47 1.67
C LYS A 503 9.90 -3.35 2.02
N TYR A 504 9.62 -4.32 1.15
CA TYR A 504 8.60 -5.36 1.34
C TYR A 504 7.24 -4.79 1.75
N ILE A 505 6.68 -5.22 2.89
CA ILE A 505 5.38 -4.78 3.39
C ILE A 505 5.27 -3.26 3.58
N GLN A 506 6.40 -2.58 3.80
CA GLN A 506 6.42 -1.12 3.90
C GLN A 506 6.12 -0.43 2.57
N LEU A 507 6.28 -1.11 1.43
CA LEU A 507 5.88 -0.59 0.12
C LEU A 507 4.35 -0.46 0.01
N ASP A 508 3.60 -1.27 0.73
CA ASP A 508 2.13 -1.15 0.81
C ASP A 508 1.73 -0.06 1.81
N SER A 509 2.35 -0.04 3.00
CA SER A 509 1.93 0.86 4.09
C SER A 509 2.53 2.27 4.03
N LEU A 510 3.75 2.46 3.54
CA LEU A 510 4.52 3.71 3.63
C LEU A 510 4.91 4.34 2.30
N SER A 511 4.83 3.64 1.15
CA SER A 511 5.27 4.23 -0.13
C SER A 511 4.48 5.47 -0.56
N HIS A 512 3.22 5.56 -0.15
CA HIS A 512 2.32 6.71 -0.35
C HIS A 512 2.87 8.04 0.21
N ILE A 513 3.85 7.98 1.12
CA ILE A 513 4.55 9.17 1.65
C ILE A 513 5.20 9.98 0.54
N LEU A 514 5.74 9.34 -0.50
CA LEU A 514 6.42 10.04 -1.60
C LEU A 514 5.98 9.63 -3.01
N VAL A 515 5.66 8.35 -3.27
CA VAL A 515 5.58 7.82 -4.64
C VAL A 515 4.61 8.61 -5.55
N HIS A 516 3.41 8.93 -5.03
CA HIS A 516 2.39 9.69 -5.76
C HIS A 516 2.74 11.17 -6.00
N LYS A 517 3.75 11.69 -5.28
CA LYS A 517 4.24 13.07 -5.41
C LYS A 517 5.39 13.21 -6.41
N LEU A 518 6.08 12.13 -6.75
CA LEU A 518 7.29 12.19 -7.57
C LEU A 518 7.01 12.71 -8.98
N LEU A 519 5.93 12.23 -9.61
CA LEU A 519 5.50 12.69 -10.93
C LEU A 519 5.18 14.19 -10.95
N PRO A 520 4.31 14.72 -10.04
CA PRO A 520 4.13 16.15 -9.82
C PRO A 520 5.42 16.94 -9.51
N LEU A 521 6.44 16.32 -8.93
CA LEU A 521 7.71 16.96 -8.61
C LEU A 521 8.74 16.90 -9.77
N GLY A 522 8.41 16.22 -10.87
CA GLY A 522 9.25 16.03 -12.05
C GLY A 522 10.30 14.93 -11.93
N GLN A 523 10.14 14.00 -10.98
CA GLN A 523 11.05 12.87 -10.76
C GLN A 523 10.51 11.61 -11.47
N VAL A 524 10.43 11.64 -12.80
CA VAL A 524 9.79 10.59 -13.61
C VAL A 524 10.54 9.27 -13.49
N LYS A 525 11.87 9.29 -13.63
CA LYS A 525 12.69 8.07 -13.53
C LYS A 525 12.57 7.41 -12.16
N SER A 526 12.57 8.22 -11.12
CA SER A 526 12.46 7.77 -9.73
C SER A 526 11.08 7.19 -9.43
N ALA A 527 10.01 7.84 -9.94
CA ALA A 527 8.65 7.30 -9.85
C ALA A 527 8.56 5.93 -10.51
N ALA A 528 9.09 5.77 -11.73
CA ALA A 528 9.12 4.50 -12.44
C ALA A 528 9.86 3.40 -11.65
N ALA A 529 11.01 3.73 -11.06
CA ALA A 529 11.79 2.78 -10.27
C ALA A 529 11.04 2.30 -9.02
N ILE A 530 10.42 3.23 -8.27
CA ILE A 530 9.65 2.88 -7.07
C ILE A 530 8.39 2.10 -7.43
N TYR A 531 7.64 2.49 -8.48
CA TYR A 531 6.49 1.72 -8.94
C TYR A 531 6.88 0.30 -9.35
N ALA A 532 7.97 0.14 -10.11
CA ALA A 532 8.46 -1.18 -10.50
C ALA A 532 8.86 -2.03 -9.28
N GLN A 533 9.49 -1.43 -8.26
CA GLN A 533 9.82 -2.13 -7.02
C GLN A 533 8.56 -2.56 -6.25
N THR A 534 7.58 -1.66 -6.12
CA THR A 534 6.30 -1.92 -5.46
C THR A 534 5.53 -3.04 -6.17
N LEU A 535 5.40 -2.99 -7.49
CA LEU A 535 4.70 -4.02 -8.27
C LEU A 535 5.40 -5.38 -8.18
N ARG A 536 6.74 -5.42 -8.20
CA ARG A 536 7.50 -6.66 -7.98
C ARG A 536 7.22 -7.28 -6.62
N PHE A 537 7.07 -6.47 -5.57
CA PHE A 537 6.69 -6.95 -4.24
C PHE A 537 5.30 -7.61 -4.27
N PHE A 538 4.28 -6.96 -4.85
CA PHE A 538 2.94 -7.54 -4.94
C PHE A 538 2.91 -8.83 -5.77
N SER A 539 3.57 -8.84 -6.94
CA SER A 539 3.65 -10.06 -7.77
C SER A 539 4.40 -11.20 -7.07
N ALA A 540 5.47 -10.89 -6.32
CA ALA A 540 6.17 -11.89 -5.52
C ALA A 540 5.29 -12.43 -4.38
N SER A 541 4.53 -11.55 -3.72
CA SER A 541 3.62 -11.93 -2.63
C SER A 541 2.56 -12.94 -3.10
N VAL A 542 1.92 -12.71 -4.25
CA VAL A 542 0.93 -13.65 -4.83
C VAL A 542 1.58 -15.02 -5.10
N ARG A 543 2.82 -15.04 -5.60
CA ARG A 543 3.54 -16.28 -5.91
C ARG A 543 4.00 -17.06 -4.66
N GLU A 544 4.36 -16.35 -3.60
CA GLU A 544 4.93 -16.94 -2.37
C GLU A 544 3.86 -17.31 -1.34
N SER A 545 2.73 -16.61 -1.30
CA SER A 545 1.66 -16.82 -0.31
C SER A 545 1.17 -18.28 -0.21
N PRO A 546 0.94 -19.01 -1.32
CA PRO A 546 0.51 -20.40 -1.24
C PRO A 546 1.53 -21.33 -0.56
N GLU A 547 2.83 -21.06 -0.66
CA GLU A 547 3.86 -21.91 -0.03
C GLU A 547 3.87 -21.76 1.49
N HIS A 548 3.52 -20.57 2.01
CA HIS A 548 3.31 -20.37 3.43
C HIS A 548 2.07 -21.11 3.93
N LEU A 549 0.96 -21.06 3.17
CA LEU A 549 -0.25 -21.83 3.50
C LEU A 549 0.02 -23.34 3.51
N ILE A 550 0.78 -23.87 2.54
CA ILE A 550 1.22 -25.26 2.51
C ILE A 550 2.01 -25.61 3.78
N SER A 551 2.88 -24.71 4.24
CA SER A 551 3.67 -24.90 5.46
C SER A 551 2.78 -24.96 6.70
N CYS A 552 1.74 -24.14 6.80
CA CYS A 552 0.76 -24.20 7.90
C CYS A 552 0.07 -25.57 7.98
N TYR A 553 -0.36 -26.16 6.86
CA TYR A 553 -0.95 -27.51 6.85
C TYR A 553 0.08 -28.59 7.23
N LYS A 554 1.32 -28.49 6.74
CA LYS A 554 2.38 -29.47 7.02
C LYS A 554 2.82 -29.47 8.48
N PHE A 555 2.90 -28.30 9.10
CA PHE A 555 3.31 -28.16 10.50
C PHE A 555 2.14 -28.14 11.49
N GLY A 556 0.91 -28.31 11.00
CA GLY A 556 -0.29 -28.36 11.85
C GLY A 556 -0.72 -27.01 12.43
N ASN A 557 -0.23 -25.88 11.91
CA ASN A 557 -0.56 -24.54 12.42
C ASN A 557 -1.89 -24.03 11.82
N TYR A 558 -2.99 -24.71 12.15
CA TYR A 558 -4.28 -24.49 11.51
C TYR A 558 -4.90 -23.12 11.83
N ALA A 559 -4.74 -22.64 13.07
CA ALA A 559 -5.29 -21.36 13.52
C ALA A 559 -4.74 -20.15 12.72
N LYS A 560 -3.54 -20.28 12.13
CA LYS A 560 -2.94 -19.22 11.32
C LYS A 560 -3.42 -19.19 9.87
N ILE A 561 -4.01 -20.26 9.35
CA ILE A 561 -4.45 -20.31 7.95
C ILE A 561 -5.46 -19.19 7.62
N PRO A 562 -6.53 -18.95 8.41
CA PRO A 562 -7.44 -17.84 8.14
C PRO A 562 -6.76 -16.47 8.19
N GLU A 563 -5.84 -16.25 9.14
CA GLU A 563 -5.06 -15.00 9.24
C GLU A 563 -4.22 -14.78 7.98
N MET A 564 -3.53 -15.82 7.49
CA MET A 564 -2.70 -15.75 6.29
C MET A 564 -3.51 -15.50 5.02
N VAL A 565 -4.68 -16.14 4.89
CA VAL A 565 -5.60 -15.91 3.77
C VAL A 565 -6.13 -14.48 3.80
N ASN A 566 -6.51 -13.96 4.97
CA ASN A 566 -6.94 -12.57 5.10
C ASN A 566 -5.80 -11.58 4.81
N PHE A 567 -4.57 -11.88 5.24
CA PHE A 567 -3.40 -11.07 4.91
C PHE A 567 -3.14 -11.03 3.40
N GLN A 568 -3.20 -12.17 2.73
CA GLN A 568 -3.07 -12.25 1.27
C GLN A 568 -4.16 -11.43 0.57
N ARG A 569 -5.43 -11.61 0.95
CA ARG A 569 -6.55 -10.83 0.42
C ARG A 569 -6.33 -9.33 0.59
N ARG A 570 -5.87 -8.88 1.77
CA ARG A 570 -5.55 -7.47 2.03
C ARG A 570 -4.48 -6.90 1.10
N LEU A 571 -3.53 -7.71 0.63
CA LEU A 571 -2.52 -7.29 -0.33
C LEU A 571 -3.04 -7.30 -1.77
N GLU A 572 -3.84 -8.30 -2.14
CA GLU A 572 -4.46 -8.42 -3.48
C GLU A 572 -5.48 -7.30 -3.73
N GLU A 573 -6.25 -6.92 -2.71
CA GLU A 573 -7.24 -5.84 -2.74
C GLU A 573 -6.64 -4.49 -2.28
N SER A 574 -5.32 -4.34 -2.22
CA SER A 574 -4.69 -3.10 -1.73
C SER A 574 -4.95 -1.90 -2.65
N LEU A 575 -5.39 -0.79 -2.05
CA LEU A 575 -5.48 0.50 -2.74
C LEU A 575 -4.12 0.94 -3.33
N GLN A 576 -3.02 0.69 -2.61
CA GLN A 576 -1.68 1.09 -3.04
C GLN A 576 -1.21 0.20 -4.22
N PHE A 577 -1.58 -1.08 -4.25
CA PHE A 577 -1.33 -1.96 -5.40
C PHE A 577 -2.06 -1.46 -6.65
N ALA A 578 -3.36 -1.17 -6.51
CA ALA A 578 -4.18 -0.66 -7.60
C ALA A 578 -3.63 0.66 -8.13
N MET A 579 -3.36 1.63 -7.24
CA MET A 579 -2.80 2.93 -7.62
C MET A 579 -1.43 2.81 -8.29
N ALA A 580 -0.51 2.00 -7.75
CA ALA A 580 0.79 1.77 -8.35
C ALA A 580 0.67 1.11 -9.74
N THR A 581 -0.31 0.24 -9.94
CA THR A 581 -0.56 -0.42 -11.23
C THR A 581 -0.99 0.59 -12.27
N THR A 582 -2.06 1.35 -11.99
CA THR A 582 -2.62 2.34 -12.92
C THR A 582 -1.63 3.46 -13.25
N GLU A 583 -1.02 4.06 -12.23
CA GLU A 583 -0.10 5.19 -12.45
C GLU A 583 1.20 4.76 -13.12
N ASN A 584 1.70 3.54 -12.89
CA ASN A 584 2.86 3.04 -13.63
C ASN A 584 2.56 2.81 -15.12
N MET A 585 1.34 2.35 -15.45
CA MET A 585 0.89 2.17 -16.82
C MET A 585 0.74 3.52 -17.53
N LEU A 586 0.09 4.50 -16.88
CA LEU A 586 -0.03 5.86 -17.41
C LEU A 586 1.34 6.53 -17.59
N LEU A 587 2.23 6.40 -16.59
CA LEU A 587 3.61 6.88 -16.66
C LEU A 587 4.34 6.29 -17.88
N SER A 588 4.18 4.99 -18.12
CA SER A 588 4.85 4.29 -19.22
C SER A 588 4.37 4.79 -20.59
N LEU A 589 3.05 4.96 -20.74
CA LEU A 589 2.43 5.46 -21.97
C LEU A 589 2.77 6.94 -22.24
N ALA A 590 2.69 7.80 -21.22
CA ALA A 590 2.86 9.24 -21.38
C ALA A 590 4.34 9.63 -21.49
N PHE A 591 5.19 9.15 -20.58
CA PHE A 591 6.54 9.68 -20.38
C PHE A 591 7.67 8.78 -20.91
N LEU A 592 7.54 7.45 -20.83
CA LEU A 592 8.61 6.52 -21.22
C LEU A 592 8.55 6.10 -22.70
N ALA A 593 7.36 6.13 -23.31
CA ALA A 593 7.21 5.84 -24.73
C ALA A 593 7.50 7.09 -25.59
N HIS A 594 8.52 6.99 -26.45
CA HIS A 594 9.03 8.11 -27.25
C HIS A 594 8.57 8.07 -28.72
N SER A 595 7.93 6.99 -29.16
CA SER A 595 7.40 6.85 -30.53
C SER A 595 6.04 6.16 -30.54
N HIS A 596 5.29 6.31 -31.64
CA HIS A 596 3.99 5.63 -31.82
C HIS A 596 4.08 4.12 -31.62
N ASN A 597 5.08 3.48 -32.24
CA ASN A 597 5.26 2.04 -32.12
C ASN A 597 5.53 1.62 -30.67
N GLN A 598 6.42 2.35 -29.96
CA GLN A 598 6.66 2.06 -28.55
C GLN A 598 5.41 2.24 -27.69
N VAL A 599 4.55 3.24 -27.97
CA VAL A 599 3.27 3.42 -27.28
C VAL A 599 2.37 2.21 -27.52
N LEU A 600 2.25 1.74 -28.76
CA LEU A 600 1.46 0.55 -29.08
C LEU A 600 2.04 -0.72 -28.46
N ASP A 601 3.36 -0.91 -28.50
CA ASP A 601 4.05 -2.04 -27.89
C ASP A 601 3.81 -2.06 -26.38
N THR A 602 3.99 -0.92 -25.71
CA THR A 602 3.70 -0.75 -24.27
C THR A 602 2.23 -1.06 -23.97
N ALA A 603 1.29 -0.54 -24.77
CA ALA A 603 -0.14 -0.81 -24.59
C ALA A 603 -0.50 -2.29 -24.78
N ARG A 604 0.20 -3.01 -25.67
CA ARG A 604 0.04 -4.47 -25.84
C ARG A 604 0.56 -5.24 -24.63
N GLU A 605 1.73 -4.86 -24.10
CA GLU A 605 2.31 -5.47 -22.89
C GLU A 605 1.44 -5.23 -21.63
N ILE A 606 0.82 -4.06 -21.53
CA ILE A 606 -0.13 -3.74 -20.45
C ILE A 606 -1.38 -4.64 -20.53
N GLY A 607 -1.79 -5.02 -21.75
CA GLY A 607 -3.02 -5.76 -22.00
C GLY A 607 -4.15 -4.79 -22.35
N ALA A 608 -4.78 -5.01 -23.51
CA ALA A 608 -5.76 -4.09 -24.07
C ALA A 608 -7.22 -4.48 -23.82
N ASP A 609 -7.48 -5.49 -22.99
CA ASP A 609 -8.83 -5.87 -22.63
C ASP A 609 -9.34 -4.90 -21.54
N PRO A 610 -10.31 -4.03 -21.86
CA PRO A 610 -10.82 -3.04 -20.92
C PRO A 610 -11.77 -3.64 -19.89
N ASP A 611 -12.22 -4.88 -20.12
CA ASP A 611 -13.14 -5.59 -19.25
C ASP A 611 -12.39 -6.48 -18.24
N LEU A 612 -11.05 -6.58 -18.36
CA LEU A 612 -10.16 -7.29 -17.44
C LEU A 612 -9.28 -6.30 -16.68
N ASP A 613 -9.78 -5.81 -15.56
CA ASP A 613 -8.94 -5.14 -14.57
C ASP A 613 -7.94 -6.13 -13.95
N ARG A 614 -6.73 -5.65 -13.62
CA ARG A 614 -5.73 -6.45 -12.90
C ARG A 614 -6.06 -6.63 -11.41
N TYR A 615 -7.09 -5.95 -10.92
CA TYR A 615 -7.53 -5.93 -9.52
C TYR A 615 -9.03 -5.62 -9.45
N ASP A 616 -9.71 -6.03 -8.38
CA ASP A 616 -11.13 -5.72 -8.20
C ASP A 616 -11.32 -4.26 -7.72
N ASN A 617 -12.23 -3.54 -8.37
CA ASN A 617 -12.57 -2.15 -8.09
C ASN A 617 -13.71 -1.97 -7.07
N SER A 618 -14.38 -3.06 -6.67
CA SER A 618 -15.55 -3.04 -5.79
C SER A 618 -15.20 -2.43 -4.42
N ASP A 619 -14.38 -3.10 -3.61
CA ASP A 619 -14.01 -2.71 -2.25
C ASP A 619 -12.49 -2.86 -1.99
N LEU A 620 -11.73 -1.82 -2.33
CA LEU A 620 -10.29 -1.76 -2.05
C LEU A 620 -10.00 -1.59 -0.55
N ILE A 621 -8.83 -2.05 -0.12
CA ILE A 621 -8.39 -2.02 1.28
C ILE A 621 -7.30 -0.96 1.47
N ASP A 622 -7.51 -0.07 2.45
CA ASP A 622 -6.54 0.96 2.82
C ASP A 622 -5.54 0.51 3.89
N ASN A 623 -4.41 -0.03 3.44
CA ASN A 623 -3.30 -0.45 4.29
C ASN A 623 -2.31 0.68 4.63
N ARG A 624 -2.56 1.93 4.21
CA ARG A 624 -1.65 3.05 4.48
C ARG A 624 -1.52 3.31 5.97
N ASP A 625 -0.28 3.52 6.41
CA ASP A 625 0.05 3.96 7.76
C ASP A 625 0.08 5.49 7.82
N VAL A 626 -1.04 6.07 8.29
CA VAL A 626 -1.21 7.52 8.44
C VAL A 626 -0.72 8.04 9.78
N VAL A 627 -0.22 7.17 10.66
CA VAL A 627 0.29 7.54 12.00
C VAL A 627 1.82 7.39 12.11
N ALA A 628 2.50 7.05 11.00
CA ALA A 628 3.96 7.01 10.92
C ALA A 628 4.62 8.36 11.26
N PHE A 629 3.93 9.47 10.99
CA PHE A 629 4.33 10.80 11.44
C PHE A 629 3.95 10.97 12.91
N ILE A 630 4.96 11.21 13.75
CA ILE A 630 4.71 11.54 15.14
C ILE A 630 4.01 12.91 15.23
N SER A 631 2.94 12.98 16.03
CA SER A 631 2.25 14.22 16.35
C SER A 631 1.94 14.23 17.85
N TYR A 632 2.16 15.40 18.43
CA TYR A 632 1.86 15.71 19.83
C TYR A 632 0.65 16.66 19.92
N ASP A 633 -0.09 16.84 18.83
CA ASP A 633 -1.29 17.67 18.80
C ASP A 633 -2.47 16.90 19.42
N ASN A 634 -3.46 17.63 19.94
CA ASN A 634 -4.68 17.04 20.51
C ASN A 634 -5.62 16.51 19.42
N ILE A 635 -5.24 15.40 18.80
CA ILE A 635 -6.06 14.75 17.78
C ILE A 635 -6.54 13.42 18.36
N SER A 636 -7.86 13.27 18.43
CA SER A 636 -8.50 12.05 18.88
C SER A 636 -8.29 10.91 17.88
N ASP A 637 -8.29 9.66 18.37
CA ASP A 637 -8.18 8.49 17.50
C ASP A 637 -9.34 8.42 16.49
N ASP A 638 -10.53 8.91 16.86
CA ASP A 638 -11.69 8.95 15.99
C ASP A 638 -11.55 10.00 14.88
N GLU A 639 -10.92 11.15 15.15
CA GLU A 639 -10.57 12.12 14.10
C GLU A 639 -9.52 11.56 13.14
N ILE A 640 -8.51 10.84 13.65
CA ILE A 640 -7.52 10.17 12.80
C ILE A 640 -8.20 9.14 11.89
N LYS A 641 -9.08 8.29 12.45
CA LYS A 641 -9.85 7.30 11.68
C LYS A 641 -10.75 7.97 10.65
N LYS A 642 -11.48 9.02 11.02
CA LYS A 642 -12.34 9.78 10.11
C LYS A 642 -11.53 10.36 8.96
N ASN A 643 -10.41 11.03 9.26
CA ASN A 643 -9.54 11.59 8.23
C ASN A 643 -8.94 10.49 7.34
N LYS A 644 -8.56 9.34 7.89
CA LYS A 644 -8.10 8.19 7.09
C LYS A 644 -9.20 7.75 6.11
N THR A 645 -10.42 7.54 6.58
CA THR A 645 -11.58 7.20 5.75
C THR A 645 -11.86 8.24 4.67
N ASP A 646 -11.82 9.53 5.01
CA ASP A 646 -12.02 10.62 4.05
C ASP A 646 -10.92 10.67 2.99
N THR A 647 -9.67 10.39 3.36
CA THR A 647 -8.55 10.30 2.41
C THR A 647 -8.68 9.05 1.53
N TYR A 648 -9.12 7.92 2.09
CA TYR A 648 -9.36 6.68 1.34
C TYR A 648 -10.39 6.89 0.23
N HIS A 649 -11.55 7.45 0.55
CA HIS A 649 -12.61 7.68 -0.45
C HIS A 649 -12.15 8.59 -1.59
N MET A 650 -11.32 9.58 -1.28
CA MET A 650 -10.80 10.51 -2.28
C MET A 650 -9.75 9.88 -3.18
N GLU A 651 -8.81 9.11 -2.61
CA GLU A 651 -7.79 8.37 -3.36
C GLU A 651 -8.42 7.28 -4.22
N ARG A 652 -9.46 6.60 -3.72
CA ARG A 652 -10.23 5.63 -4.52
C ARG A 652 -10.97 6.32 -5.66
N ALA A 653 -11.61 7.46 -5.43
CA ALA A 653 -12.27 8.20 -6.51
C ALA A 653 -11.27 8.65 -7.57
N TYR A 654 -10.13 9.19 -7.16
CA TYR A 654 -9.02 9.56 -8.05
C TYR A 654 -8.52 8.34 -8.85
N LEU A 655 -8.26 7.21 -8.19
CA LEU A 655 -7.86 5.96 -8.83
C LEU A 655 -8.88 5.51 -9.88
N LEU A 656 -10.17 5.47 -9.54
CA LEU A 656 -11.21 5.03 -10.46
C LEU A 656 -11.29 5.92 -11.71
N LEU A 657 -11.11 7.24 -11.54
CA LEU A 657 -11.03 8.17 -12.67
C LEU A 657 -9.80 7.91 -13.54
N ARG A 658 -8.62 7.74 -12.92
CA ARG A 658 -7.36 7.47 -13.61
C ARG A 658 -7.36 6.10 -14.30
N ASN A 659 -8.00 5.10 -13.70
CA ASN A 659 -8.16 3.79 -14.32
C ASN A 659 -9.08 3.87 -15.55
N THR A 660 -10.22 4.55 -15.44
CA THR A 660 -11.11 4.79 -16.59
C THR A 660 -10.40 5.59 -17.68
N LEU A 661 -9.55 6.57 -17.34
CA LEU A 661 -8.70 7.29 -18.29
C LEU A 661 -7.75 6.33 -19.02
N LEU A 662 -7.04 5.48 -18.28
CA LEU A 662 -6.14 4.47 -18.84
C LEU A 662 -6.86 3.53 -19.81
N HIS A 663 -8.00 2.96 -19.43
CA HIS A 663 -8.78 2.08 -20.31
C HIS A 663 -9.29 2.81 -21.56
N THR A 664 -9.71 4.08 -21.42
CA THR A 664 -10.10 4.91 -22.56
C THR A 664 -8.94 5.09 -23.54
N LEU A 665 -7.72 5.34 -23.03
CA LEU A 665 -6.50 5.44 -23.85
C LEU A 665 -6.14 4.11 -24.52
N LEU A 666 -6.16 2.99 -23.79
CA LEU A 666 -5.85 1.67 -24.34
C LEU A 666 -6.81 1.31 -25.48
N ILE A 667 -8.12 1.51 -25.29
CA ILE A 667 -9.12 1.22 -26.31
C ILE A 667 -8.98 2.12 -27.52
N ALA A 668 -8.71 3.41 -27.32
CA ALA A 668 -8.39 4.32 -28.41
C ALA A 668 -7.19 3.81 -29.23
N LEU A 669 -6.09 3.42 -28.57
CA LEU A 669 -4.89 2.91 -29.25
C LEU A 669 -5.16 1.63 -30.05
N THR A 670 -6.07 0.76 -29.61
CA THR A 670 -6.44 -0.45 -30.39
C THR A 670 -7.12 -0.16 -31.73
N GLN A 671 -7.56 1.09 -31.96
CA GLN A 671 -8.14 1.52 -33.23
C GLN A 671 -7.07 1.79 -34.30
N SER A 672 -5.78 1.87 -33.93
CA SER A 672 -4.70 2.13 -34.89
C SER A 672 -4.63 1.05 -35.97
N ALA A 673 -4.39 1.44 -37.21
CA ALA A 673 -4.13 0.49 -38.29
C ALA A 673 -2.86 -0.35 -38.03
N ASP A 674 -1.89 0.21 -37.31
CA ASP A 674 -0.64 -0.46 -36.96
C ASP A 674 -0.84 -1.50 -35.83
N TRP A 675 -1.96 -1.40 -35.10
CA TRP A 675 -2.36 -2.41 -34.12
C TRP A 675 -2.66 -3.76 -34.80
N SER A 676 -3.41 -3.75 -35.90
CA SER A 676 -3.81 -4.98 -36.60
C SER A 676 -2.68 -5.58 -37.46
N LEU A 677 -1.82 -4.76 -38.07
CA LEU A 677 -0.64 -5.25 -38.80
C LEU A 677 0.32 -6.05 -37.90
N SER A 678 0.53 -5.57 -36.67
CA SER A 678 1.35 -6.29 -35.68
C SER A 678 0.70 -7.60 -35.20
N GLN A 679 -0.64 -7.64 -35.10
CA GLN A 679 -1.37 -8.88 -34.80
C GLN A 679 -1.31 -9.86 -35.96
N GLN A 680 -1.40 -9.42 -37.21
CA GLN A 680 -1.28 -10.31 -38.39
C GLN A 680 0.12 -10.93 -38.54
N LEU A 681 1.16 -10.25 -38.06
CA LEU A 681 2.53 -10.77 -38.02
C LEU A 681 2.76 -11.77 -36.86
N SER A 682 1.89 -11.78 -35.85
CA SER A 682 1.97 -12.68 -34.68
C SER A 682 0.92 -13.79 -34.70
N ASN A 683 -0.27 -13.55 -35.26
CA ASN A 683 -1.40 -14.48 -35.32
C ASN A 683 -2.26 -14.18 -36.56
N GLY A 684 -2.42 -15.16 -37.46
CA GLY A 684 -3.42 -15.09 -38.52
C GLY A 684 -4.83 -15.17 -37.95
N VAL A 685 -5.81 -14.42 -38.53
CA VAL A 685 -7.26 -14.28 -38.17
C VAL A 685 -7.54 -13.00 -37.34
N ALA A 686 -8.56 -12.13 -37.52
CA ALA A 686 -9.74 -12.01 -38.41
C ALA A 686 -10.16 -10.52 -38.58
N ASN A 687 -10.89 -10.23 -39.68
CA ASN A 687 -11.69 -9.02 -39.88
C ASN A 687 -13.09 -9.22 -39.25
N GLY A 688 -13.49 -8.35 -38.31
CA GLY A 688 -14.82 -8.37 -37.68
C GLY A 688 -14.96 -7.61 -36.33
N VAL A 689 -13.86 -7.13 -35.74
CA VAL A 689 -13.82 -6.66 -34.34
C VAL A 689 -13.97 -5.12 -34.18
N THR A 690 -14.01 -4.34 -35.25
CA THR A 690 -13.87 -2.87 -35.18
C THR A 690 -15.10 -2.12 -34.67
N HIS A 691 -16.32 -2.52 -35.03
CA HIS A 691 -17.55 -1.81 -34.60
C HIS A 691 -17.78 -1.92 -33.08
N SER A 692 -17.60 -3.12 -32.50
CA SER A 692 -17.74 -3.34 -31.05
C SER A 692 -16.76 -2.51 -30.22
N LYS A 693 -15.54 -2.26 -30.73
CA LYS A 693 -14.54 -1.45 -30.02
C LYS A 693 -14.88 0.04 -29.98
N CYS A 694 -15.57 0.57 -31.01
CA CYS A 694 -15.97 1.98 -31.05
C CYS A 694 -17.10 2.28 -30.06
N GLU A 695 -18.06 1.38 -29.92
CA GLU A 695 -19.13 1.48 -28.90
C GLU A 695 -18.56 1.43 -27.48
N LYS A 696 -17.58 0.54 -27.24
CA LYS A 696 -16.86 0.47 -25.96
C LYS A 696 -16.11 1.76 -25.64
N LEU A 697 -15.44 2.37 -26.63
CA LEU A 697 -14.77 3.66 -26.46
C LEU A 697 -15.75 4.76 -26.03
N ALA A 698 -16.90 4.86 -26.70
CA ALA A 698 -17.93 5.83 -26.36
C ALA A 698 -18.50 5.62 -24.94
N LYS A 699 -18.71 4.37 -24.53
CA LYS A 699 -19.15 4.03 -23.17
C LYS A 699 -18.14 4.48 -22.11
N LEU A 700 -16.86 4.14 -22.29
CA LEU A 700 -15.79 4.51 -21.36
C LEU A 700 -15.60 6.02 -21.28
N ARG A 701 -15.72 6.73 -22.42
CA ARG A 701 -15.68 8.19 -22.47
C ARG A 701 -16.81 8.83 -21.65
N LEU A 702 -18.05 8.34 -21.77
CA LEU A 702 -19.18 8.83 -20.98
C LEU A 702 -19.02 8.51 -19.49
N GLU A 703 -18.49 7.33 -19.15
CA GLU A 703 -18.17 6.96 -17.77
C GLU A 703 -17.09 7.89 -17.18
N LEU A 704 -16.07 8.23 -17.97
CA LEU A 704 -15.01 9.15 -17.58
C LEU A 704 -15.56 10.55 -17.26
N GLU A 705 -16.43 11.08 -18.11
CA GLU A 705 -17.13 12.36 -17.89
C GLU A 705 -18.02 12.31 -16.64
N SER A 706 -18.76 11.22 -16.43
CA SER A 706 -19.61 11.04 -15.25
C SER A 706 -18.80 10.99 -13.95
N LYS A 707 -17.68 10.26 -13.93
CA LYS A 707 -16.80 10.16 -12.74
C LYS A 707 -16.14 11.50 -12.41
N LEU A 708 -15.80 12.29 -13.44
CA LEU A 708 -15.27 13.64 -13.25
C LEU A 708 -16.26 14.53 -12.49
N GLU A 709 -17.54 14.50 -12.85
CA GLU A 709 -18.59 15.27 -12.16
C GLU A 709 -18.80 14.80 -10.71
N GLU A 710 -18.77 13.49 -10.46
CA GLU A 710 -18.85 12.96 -9.09
C GLU A 710 -17.71 13.45 -8.20
N ILE A 711 -16.50 13.54 -8.75
CA ILE A 711 -15.28 13.97 -8.06
C ILE A 711 -15.31 15.47 -7.74
N LYS A 712 -15.88 16.31 -8.62
CA LYS A 712 -16.03 17.77 -8.40
C LYS A 712 -16.82 18.09 -7.13
N ILE A 713 -17.79 17.26 -6.76
CA ILE A 713 -18.68 17.49 -5.62
C ILE A 713 -17.99 17.17 -4.27
N LYS A 714 -16.93 16.36 -4.27
CA LYS A 714 -16.30 15.82 -3.04
C LYS A 714 -15.12 16.65 -2.50
N GLU A 715 -14.74 17.74 -3.16
CA GLU A 715 -13.61 18.58 -2.76
C GLU A 715 -14.04 19.68 -1.76
N GLU A 716 -14.26 19.32 -0.49
CA GLU A 716 -14.42 20.28 0.61
C GLU A 716 -13.13 20.46 1.42
N ASN A 717 -12.90 21.69 1.91
CA ASN A 717 -11.71 22.15 2.64
C ASN A 717 -11.24 21.16 3.72
N ARG A 718 -9.98 20.72 3.63
CA ARG A 718 -9.39 19.80 4.61
C ARG A 718 -8.34 20.48 5.48
N ASN A 719 -8.43 20.21 6.77
CA ASN A 719 -7.47 20.64 7.78
C ASN A 719 -6.10 19.99 7.52
N THR A 720 -5.06 20.81 7.40
CA THR A 720 -3.67 20.42 7.13
C THR A 720 -2.95 19.99 8.40
N ILE A 721 -3.46 18.97 9.08
CA ILE A 721 -2.81 18.42 10.27
C ILE A 721 -1.50 17.72 9.86
N LEU A 722 -0.42 17.93 10.62
CA LEU A 722 0.92 17.43 10.30
C LEU A 722 1.04 15.90 10.08
N PRO A 723 0.32 15.00 10.78
CA PRO A 723 0.48 13.57 10.53
C PRO A 723 -0.28 13.08 9.30
N MET A 724 -1.22 13.87 8.75
CA MET A 724 -2.07 13.40 7.68
C MET A 724 -1.33 13.35 6.33
N PRO A 725 -1.62 12.32 5.51
CA PRO A 725 -1.03 12.18 4.19
C PRO A 725 -1.48 13.35 3.32
N PHE A 726 -0.55 13.91 2.58
CA PHE A 726 -0.88 14.87 1.54
C PHE A 726 -1.64 14.14 0.43
N THR A 727 -2.92 14.45 0.29
CA THR A 727 -3.79 13.85 -0.72
C THR A 727 -3.69 14.57 -2.07
N PRO A 728 -3.91 13.88 -3.20
CA PRO A 728 -4.00 14.54 -4.50
C PRO A 728 -5.01 15.68 -4.47
N LYS A 729 -4.60 16.91 -4.83
CA LYS A 729 -5.54 18.00 -5.03
C LYS A 729 -6.27 17.78 -6.34
N ILE A 730 -7.47 17.22 -6.24
CA ILE A 730 -8.40 17.05 -7.37
C ILE A 730 -8.60 18.37 -8.11
N SER A 731 -8.63 19.52 -7.42
CA SER A 731 -8.67 20.85 -8.03
C SER A 731 -7.56 21.11 -9.04
N ALA A 732 -6.37 20.55 -8.87
CA ALA A 732 -5.29 20.70 -9.85
C ALA A 732 -5.58 19.91 -11.14
N LEU A 733 -6.16 18.71 -11.02
CA LEU A 733 -6.62 17.91 -12.16
C LEU A 733 -7.81 18.58 -12.86
N LEU A 734 -8.79 19.08 -12.10
CA LEU A 734 -9.94 19.80 -12.66
C LEU A 734 -9.51 21.07 -13.41
N ALA A 735 -8.50 21.78 -12.89
CA ALA A 735 -7.96 22.97 -13.54
C ALA A 735 -7.18 22.67 -14.84
N SER A 736 -6.66 21.45 -15.01
CA SER A 736 -5.89 21.08 -16.21
C SER A 736 -6.77 20.68 -17.39
N LYS A 737 -8.09 20.51 -17.19
CA LYS A 737 -9.03 20.00 -18.19
C LYS A 737 -8.54 18.70 -18.87
N GLU A 738 -7.71 17.92 -18.18
CA GLU A 738 -7.07 16.74 -18.74
C GLU A 738 -8.09 15.76 -19.29
N ILE A 739 -9.10 15.52 -18.48
CA ILE A 739 -10.15 14.55 -18.75
C ILE A 739 -11.01 15.01 -19.94
N GLU A 740 -11.37 16.29 -19.98
CA GLU A 740 -12.13 16.89 -21.08
C GLU A 740 -11.35 16.85 -22.40
N ILE A 741 -10.03 17.13 -22.37
CA ILE A 741 -9.18 17.06 -23.56
C ILE A 741 -9.07 15.63 -24.07
N VAL A 742 -8.77 14.66 -23.20
CA VAL A 742 -8.67 13.25 -23.61
C VAL A 742 -10.02 12.73 -24.11
N SER A 743 -11.12 13.11 -23.47
CA SER A 743 -12.48 12.80 -23.95
C SER A 743 -12.73 13.38 -25.35
N ALA A 744 -12.35 14.63 -25.59
CA ALA A 744 -12.51 15.26 -26.90
C ALA A 744 -11.68 14.57 -27.99
N PHE A 745 -10.45 14.13 -27.67
CA PHE A 745 -9.66 13.29 -28.57
C PHE A 745 -10.30 11.92 -28.84
N ALA A 746 -10.84 11.25 -27.82
CA ALA A 746 -11.57 10.00 -27.98
C ALA A 746 -12.77 10.17 -28.92
N LYS A 747 -13.56 11.25 -28.75
CA LYS A 747 -14.68 11.60 -29.61
C LYS A 747 -14.25 11.89 -31.07
N CYS A 748 -13.10 12.53 -31.26
CA CYS A 748 -12.48 12.66 -32.60
C CYS A 748 -12.16 11.29 -33.21
N ILE A 749 -11.59 10.37 -32.45
CA ILE A 749 -11.22 9.03 -32.92
C ILE A 749 -12.48 8.22 -33.27
N GLU A 750 -13.53 8.26 -32.45
CA GLU A 750 -14.85 7.67 -32.73
C GLU A 750 -15.36 8.10 -34.13
N SER A 751 -15.32 9.41 -34.42
CA SER A 751 -15.77 9.95 -35.71
C SER A 751 -14.94 9.50 -36.92
N LEU A 752 -13.68 9.11 -36.71
CA LEU A 752 -12.79 8.61 -37.78
C LEU A 752 -12.90 7.10 -37.99
N VAL A 753 -13.24 6.35 -36.95
CA VAL A 753 -13.44 4.90 -37.03
C VAL A 753 -14.78 4.58 -37.70
N ASP A 754 -15.85 5.28 -37.32
CA ASP A 754 -17.17 5.19 -37.96
C ASP A 754 -17.37 6.33 -39.00
N PHE A 755 -16.40 6.47 -39.90
CA PHE A 755 -16.32 7.60 -40.82
C PHE A 755 -17.53 7.72 -41.76
N ASP A 756 -18.15 6.61 -42.15
CA ASP A 756 -19.25 6.59 -43.11
C ASP A 756 -20.54 7.18 -42.51
N SER A 757 -20.73 7.07 -41.20
CA SER A 757 -21.88 7.65 -40.46
C SER A 757 -21.60 9.08 -39.98
N ASN A 758 -20.33 9.45 -39.74
CA ASN A 758 -19.95 10.62 -38.95
C ASN A 758 -19.00 11.59 -39.67
N SER A 759 -18.97 11.54 -41.00
CA SER A 759 -17.93 12.20 -41.81
C SER A 759 -17.82 13.73 -41.59
N GLN A 760 -18.88 14.39 -41.15
CA GLN A 760 -18.92 15.84 -40.88
C GLN A 760 -18.58 16.23 -39.43
N LEU A 761 -18.56 15.27 -38.49
CA LEU A 761 -18.36 15.54 -37.05
C LEU A 761 -16.89 15.75 -36.66
N PHE A 762 -15.95 15.23 -37.45
CA PHE A 762 -14.52 15.35 -37.17
C PHE A 762 -14.08 16.81 -37.04
N VAL A 763 -14.47 17.68 -37.98
CA VAL A 763 -14.11 19.11 -37.98
C VAL A 763 -14.65 19.84 -36.74
N ALA A 764 -15.88 19.54 -36.34
CA ALA A 764 -16.49 20.13 -35.15
C ALA A 764 -15.80 19.67 -33.86
N ASN A 765 -15.49 18.37 -33.75
CA ASN A 765 -14.76 17.83 -32.59
C ASN A 765 -13.33 18.41 -32.52
N VAL A 766 -12.69 18.63 -33.68
CA VAL A 766 -11.39 19.29 -33.77
C VAL A 766 -11.45 20.73 -33.23
N ALA A 767 -12.46 21.50 -33.62
CA ALA A 767 -12.65 22.86 -33.12
C ALA A 767 -12.79 22.88 -31.59
N SER A 768 -13.55 21.93 -31.03
CA SER A 768 -13.69 21.78 -29.57
C SER A 768 -12.37 21.49 -28.86
N ILE A 769 -11.49 20.65 -29.42
CA ILE A 769 -10.13 20.43 -28.87
C ILE A 769 -9.32 21.74 -28.87
N CYS A 770 -9.36 22.49 -29.97
CA CYS A 770 -8.65 23.77 -30.06
C CYS A 770 -9.15 24.78 -29.01
N GLU A 771 -10.47 24.89 -28.81
CA GLU A 771 -11.07 25.73 -27.78
C GLU A 771 -10.67 25.31 -26.35
N LEU A 772 -10.62 24.00 -26.08
CA LEU A 772 -10.15 23.48 -24.80
C LEU A 772 -8.68 23.86 -24.55
N ILE A 773 -7.82 23.69 -25.55
CA ILE A 773 -6.40 24.08 -25.48
C ILE A 773 -6.26 25.61 -25.31
N ASP A 774 -7.07 26.41 -26.00
CA ASP A 774 -7.09 27.88 -25.85
C ASP A 774 -7.54 28.32 -24.46
N GLY A 775 -8.47 27.58 -23.86
CA GLY A 775 -8.94 27.82 -22.50
C GLY A 775 -7.92 27.46 -21.41
N MET A 776 -6.77 26.89 -21.75
CA MET A 776 -5.71 26.53 -20.80
C MET A 776 -5.00 27.79 -20.30
N LYS A 777 -5.20 28.10 -19.01
CA LYS A 777 -4.59 29.28 -18.39
C LYS A 777 -3.07 29.09 -18.25
N ARG A 778 -2.33 30.19 -18.47
CA ARG A 778 -0.90 30.29 -18.09
C ARG A 778 -0.78 30.35 -16.56
N PHE A 779 0.30 29.79 -16.03
CA PHE A 779 0.55 29.85 -14.60
C PHE A 779 1.05 31.22 -14.17
N GLN A 780 0.55 31.69 -13.04
CA GLN A 780 1.14 32.79 -12.29
C GLN A 780 2.03 32.19 -11.20
N PHE A 781 3.26 32.69 -11.12
CA PHE A 781 4.23 32.28 -10.12
C PHE A 781 4.13 33.26 -8.95
N GLU A 782 3.57 32.79 -7.85
CA GLU A 782 3.41 33.55 -6.61
C GLU A 782 4.09 32.80 -5.47
N GLU A 783 4.79 33.52 -4.59
CA GLU A 783 5.49 32.94 -3.43
C GLU A 783 4.52 32.48 -2.34
N SER A 784 3.32 33.06 -2.26
CA SER A 784 2.27 32.70 -1.29
C SER A 784 1.58 31.35 -1.58
N VAL A 785 1.85 30.74 -2.73
CA VAL A 785 1.25 29.48 -3.15
C VAL A 785 2.15 28.32 -2.74
N ILE A 786 1.57 27.27 -2.14
CA ILE A 786 2.27 26.01 -1.87
C ILE A 786 2.87 25.46 -3.16
N GLN A 787 4.21 25.43 -3.25
CA GLN A 787 4.95 25.10 -4.48
C GLN A 787 4.62 23.72 -5.03
N TYR A 788 4.40 22.72 -4.18
CA TYR A 788 3.90 21.41 -4.61
C TYR A 788 2.64 21.52 -5.47
N CYS A 789 1.69 22.35 -5.04
CA CYS A 789 0.39 22.49 -5.71
C CYS A 789 0.55 23.18 -7.07
N LEU A 790 1.45 24.16 -7.17
CA LEU A 790 1.82 24.77 -8.43
C LEU A 790 2.47 23.75 -9.38
N LYS A 791 3.44 22.98 -8.90
CA LYS A 791 4.09 21.92 -9.69
C LYS A 791 3.11 20.82 -10.11
N GLN A 792 2.14 20.48 -9.27
CA GLN A 792 1.07 19.54 -9.61
C GLN A 792 0.20 20.04 -10.77
N LYS A 793 -0.17 21.33 -10.77
CA LYS A 793 -0.90 21.94 -11.90
C LYS A 793 -0.09 21.93 -13.20
N ILE A 794 1.21 22.22 -13.12
CA ILE A 794 2.13 22.15 -14.25
C ILE A 794 2.23 20.70 -14.77
N TYR A 795 2.42 19.75 -13.87
CA TYR A 795 2.52 18.32 -14.18
C TYR A 795 1.34 17.83 -15.00
N PHE A 796 0.10 18.12 -14.60
CA PHE A 796 -1.06 17.68 -15.36
C PHE A 796 -1.09 18.30 -16.77
N GLN A 797 -0.64 19.54 -16.97
CA GLN A 797 -0.50 20.07 -18.34
C GLN A 797 0.57 19.32 -19.16
N VAL A 798 1.70 18.96 -18.53
CA VAL A 798 2.76 18.16 -19.17
C VAL A 798 2.23 16.79 -19.55
N GLU A 799 1.53 16.11 -18.65
CA GLU A 799 0.93 14.80 -18.87
C GLU A 799 -0.08 14.84 -20.02
N VAL A 800 -1.02 15.79 -19.99
CA VAL A 800 -2.02 15.99 -21.05
C VAL A 800 -1.37 16.26 -22.39
N ALA A 801 -0.32 17.09 -22.44
CA ALA A 801 0.40 17.36 -23.68
C ALA A 801 1.06 16.08 -24.25
N CYS A 802 1.61 15.22 -23.39
CA CYS A 802 2.20 13.95 -23.78
C CYS A 802 1.16 12.95 -24.31
N LEU A 803 0.03 12.83 -23.60
CA LEU A 803 -1.10 11.98 -24.02
C LEU A 803 -1.72 12.48 -25.33
N SER A 804 -1.97 13.79 -25.42
CA SER A 804 -2.51 14.44 -26.63
C SER A 804 -1.62 14.23 -27.85
N THR A 805 -0.30 14.26 -27.68
CA THR A 805 0.64 13.97 -28.77
C THR A 805 0.49 12.53 -29.28
N SER A 806 0.30 11.57 -28.36
CA SER A 806 0.10 10.16 -28.69
C SER A 806 -1.24 9.93 -29.40
N LEU A 807 -2.32 10.56 -28.92
CA LEU A 807 -3.64 10.50 -29.55
C LEU A 807 -3.68 11.21 -30.91
N LEU A 808 -2.95 12.31 -31.08
CA LEU A 808 -2.82 12.98 -32.37
C LEU A 808 -2.06 12.12 -33.39
N ASN A 809 -1.06 11.35 -32.93
CA ASN A 809 -0.36 10.39 -33.78
C ASN A 809 -1.29 9.24 -34.21
N LEU A 810 -2.13 8.75 -33.30
CA LEU A 810 -3.19 7.80 -33.65
C LEU A 810 -4.13 8.36 -34.72
N ILE A 811 -4.62 9.61 -34.56
CA ILE A 811 -5.44 10.29 -35.58
C ILE A 811 -4.72 10.37 -36.93
N PHE A 812 -3.41 10.67 -36.93
CA PHE A 812 -2.59 10.69 -38.13
C PHE A 812 -2.58 9.33 -38.85
N THR A 813 -2.37 8.23 -38.12
CA THR A 813 -2.38 6.87 -38.71
C THR A 813 -3.73 6.51 -39.30
N LEU A 814 -4.83 6.88 -38.63
CA LEU A 814 -6.19 6.66 -39.11
C LEU A 814 -6.48 7.43 -40.39
N LEU A 815 -6.19 8.74 -40.43
CA LEU A 815 -6.37 9.57 -41.61
C LEU A 815 -5.53 9.09 -42.80
N LYS A 816 -4.27 8.67 -42.56
CA LYS A 816 -3.41 8.08 -43.60
C LYS A 816 -4.02 6.81 -44.19
N SER A 817 -4.59 5.95 -43.35
CA SER A 817 -5.27 4.72 -43.78
C SER A 817 -6.54 5.01 -44.61
N LEU A 818 -7.30 6.05 -44.25
CA LEU A 818 -8.49 6.50 -44.99
C LEU A 818 -8.11 7.08 -46.36
N LYS A 819 -7.04 7.89 -46.44
CA LYS A 819 -6.50 8.39 -47.71
C LYS A 819 -6.10 7.23 -48.63
N ALA A 820 -5.41 6.22 -48.09
CA ALA A 820 -5.01 5.03 -48.84
C ALA A 820 -6.20 4.21 -49.38
N LYS A 821 -7.25 3.97 -48.58
CA LYS A 821 -8.47 3.27 -49.01
C LYS A 821 -9.19 3.99 -50.17
N LYS A 822 -9.28 5.33 -50.12
CA LYS A 822 -9.98 6.14 -51.15
C LYS A 822 -9.20 6.34 -52.44
N SER A 823 -7.88 6.09 -52.47
CA SER A 823 -7.08 6.15 -53.70
C SER A 823 -7.44 5.06 -54.73
N LYS A 824 -8.19 4.02 -54.32
CA LYS A 824 -8.61 2.88 -55.16
C LYS A 824 -10.02 3.01 -55.79
N LYS A 825 -10.81 4.05 -55.47
CA LYS A 825 -12.14 4.35 -56.07
C LYS A 825 -12.10 5.72 -56.78
N LYS A 826 -12.87 5.92 -57.86
CA LYS A 826 -13.07 7.25 -58.51
C LYS A 826 -13.55 8.24 -57.43
N ARG A 827 -12.86 9.38 -57.27
CA ARG A 827 -13.13 10.39 -56.22
C ARG A 827 -14.04 11.51 -56.75
N ASP A 828 -15.26 11.60 -56.23
CA ASP A 828 -16.19 12.71 -56.50
C ASP A 828 -15.77 14.00 -55.76
N GLU A 829 -16.15 15.18 -56.26
CA GLU A 829 -15.72 16.50 -55.73
C GLU A 829 -16.00 16.69 -54.23
N ALA A 830 -17.18 16.25 -53.76
CA ALA A 830 -17.54 16.32 -52.34
C ALA A 830 -16.59 15.51 -51.43
N SER A 831 -16.09 14.37 -51.91
CA SER A 831 -15.11 13.56 -51.19
C SER A 831 -13.73 14.23 -51.13
N GLN A 832 -13.35 14.96 -52.17
CA GLN A 832 -12.09 15.70 -52.21
C GLN A 832 -12.13 16.94 -51.30
N GLN A 833 -13.27 17.64 -51.25
CA GLN A 833 -13.47 18.78 -50.37
C GLN A 833 -13.42 18.36 -48.89
N LEU A 834 -14.05 17.22 -48.55
CA LEU A 834 -14.01 16.66 -47.20
C LEU A 834 -12.59 16.23 -46.78
N GLU A 835 -11.82 15.62 -47.69
CA GLU A 835 -10.42 15.23 -47.42
C GLU A 835 -9.50 16.44 -47.20
N ARG A 836 -9.73 17.54 -47.94
CA ARG A 836 -9.04 18.82 -47.72
C ARG A 836 -9.39 19.39 -46.34
N SER A 837 -10.68 19.46 -46.01
CA SER A 837 -11.15 19.95 -44.72
C SER A 837 -10.61 19.15 -43.53
N ASN A 838 -10.53 17.81 -43.65
CA ASN A 838 -9.93 16.95 -42.62
C ASN A 838 -8.42 17.17 -42.48
N THR A 839 -7.71 17.38 -43.59
CA THR A 839 -6.26 17.67 -43.58
C THR A 839 -5.98 19.04 -42.96
N GLU A 840 -6.78 20.05 -43.28
CA GLU A 840 -6.71 21.39 -42.67
C GLU A 840 -7.01 21.35 -41.17
N SER A 841 -8.07 20.64 -40.77
CA SER A 841 -8.45 20.45 -39.35
C SER A 841 -7.35 19.73 -38.56
N TYR A 842 -6.75 18.68 -39.12
CA TYR A 842 -5.62 18.01 -38.51
C TYR A 842 -4.42 18.93 -38.34
N ALA A 843 -4.06 19.68 -39.39
CA ALA A 843 -2.96 20.63 -39.35
C ALA A 843 -3.20 21.72 -38.29
N MET A 844 -4.44 22.15 -38.11
CA MET A 844 -4.85 23.11 -37.10
C MET A 844 -4.59 22.57 -35.68
N ILE A 845 -5.07 21.38 -35.32
CA ILE A 845 -4.79 20.80 -33.99
C ILE A 845 -3.30 20.62 -33.78
N ARG A 846 -2.58 20.11 -34.79
CA ARG A 846 -1.13 19.89 -34.67
C ARG A 846 -0.38 21.19 -34.39
N ALA A 847 -0.71 22.26 -35.11
CA ALA A 847 -0.12 23.58 -34.87
C ALA A 847 -0.48 24.12 -33.49
N LYS A 848 -1.73 23.92 -33.05
CA LYS A 848 -2.19 24.33 -31.73
C LYS A 848 -1.44 23.63 -30.60
N LEU A 849 -1.34 22.30 -30.69
CA LEU A 849 -0.63 21.46 -29.73
C LEU A 849 0.87 21.79 -29.70
N HIS A 850 1.50 22.03 -30.85
CA HIS A 850 2.90 22.47 -30.92
C HIS A 850 3.11 23.80 -30.18
N SER A 851 2.30 24.82 -30.48
CA SER A 851 2.37 26.13 -29.83
C SER A 851 2.10 26.03 -28.32
N TRP A 852 1.16 25.18 -27.92
CA TRP A 852 0.87 24.95 -26.50
C TRP A 852 2.05 24.29 -25.77
N ILE A 853 2.69 23.26 -26.35
CA ILE A 853 3.88 22.64 -25.77
C ILE A 853 5.04 23.63 -25.67
N GLU A 854 5.27 24.47 -26.68
CA GLU A 854 6.27 25.54 -26.62
C GLU A 854 5.96 26.55 -25.51
N SER A 855 4.68 26.90 -25.31
CA SER A 855 4.23 27.73 -24.20
C SER A 855 4.52 27.09 -22.84
N ILE A 856 4.27 25.78 -22.67
CA ILE A 856 4.61 25.04 -21.44
C ILE A 856 6.12 25.07 -21.20
N LEU A 857 6.94 24.78 -22.23
CA LEU A 857 8.41 24.83 -22.12
C LEU A 857 8.91 26.22 -21.70
N ASN A 858 8.31 27.28 -22.23
CA ASN A 858 8.65 28.65 -21.84
C ASN A 858 8.25 28.93 -20.37
N GLN A 859 7.08 28.46 -19.93
CA GLN A 859 6.65 28.59 -18.54
C GLN A 859 7.58 27.81 -17.59
N LEU A 860 8.05 26.63 -17.97
CA LEU A 860 9.05 25.87 -17.19
C LEU A 860 10.37 26.64 -17.02
N LYS A 861 10.84 27.34 -18.07
CA LYS A 861 12.03 28.20 -17.97
C LYS A 861 11.78 29.39 -17.03
N GLN A 862 10.61 30.02 -17.13
CA GLN A 862 10.23 31.12 -16.23
C GLN A 862 10.16 30.66 -14.77
N TYR A 863 9.62 29.46 -14.53
CA TYR A 863 9.57 28.86 -13.19
C TYR A 863 10.97 28.65 -12.61
N GLU A 864 11.93 28.16 -13.39
CA GLU A 864 13.31 28.01 -12.92
C GLU A 864 13.97 29.34 -12.58
N VAL A 865 13.78 30.36 -13.41
CA VAL A 865 14.29 31.72 -13.13
C VAL A 865 13.69 32.25 -11.84
N PHE A 866 12.38 32.10 -11.66
CA PHE A 866 11.66 32.47 -10.45
C PHE A 866 12.27 31.78 -9.20
N ARG A 867 12.48 30.45 -9.26
CA ARG A 867 13.09 29.71 -8.13
C ARG A 867 14.56 30.04 -7.87
N LEU A 868 15.33 30.37 -8.90
CA LEU A 868 16.72 30.80 -8.75
C LEU A 868 16.84 32.19 -8.11
N GLN A 869 15.91 33.10 -8.42
CA GLN A 869 15.85 34.42 -7.81
C GLN A 869 15.55 34.33 -6.31
N ALA A 870 14.57 33.50 -5.91
CA ALA A 870 14.24 33.25 -4.50
C ALA A 870 15.44 32.73 -3.67
N LYS A 871 16.34 31.92 -4.27
CA LYS A 871 17.58 31.43 -3.61
C LYS A 871 18.48 32.57 -3.13
N THR A 872 18.48 33.71 -3.82
CA THR A 872 19.42 34.82 -3.54
C THR A 872 18.96 35.79 -2.46
N THR A 873 17.65 35.87 -2.20
CA THR A 873 17.04 36.79 -1.24
C THR A 873 16.96 36.24 0.19
N ASP A 874 16.84 34.91 0.37
CA ASP A 874 16.45 34.29 1.65
C ASP A 874 17.59 33.79 2.56
N LEU A 875 18.86 33.86 2.12
CA LEU A 875 19.97 33.34 2.93
C LEU A 875 20.31 34.18 4.17
N ALA A 876 19.77 35.41 4.27
CA ALA A 876 20.18 36.41 5.26
C ALA A 876 19.33 36.45 6.56
N GLY A 877 18.11 35.90 6.59
CA GLY A 877 17.14 36.08 7.70
C GLY A 877 17.02 34.94 8.72
N LEU A 878 17.69 33.81 8.49
CA LEU A 878 17.45 32.54 9.18
C LEU A 878 18.16 32.50 10.55
N ILE A 879 17.45 31.98 11.58
CA ILE A 879 17.86 31.87 12.99
C ILE A 879 19.40 31.76 13.14
N ASN A 880 19.97 32.81 13.74
CA ASN A 880 21.36 32.82 14.17
C ASN A 880 21.42 31.99 15.45
N ILE A 881 21.70 30.69 15.31
CA ILE A 881 21.96 29.83 16.47
C ILE A 881 23.44 30.01 16.79
N ASP A 882 23.74 30.63 17.94
CA ASP A 882 25.10 30.90 18.39
C ASP A 882 25.90 29.59 18.46
N GLY A 883 27.00 29.50 17.70
CA GLY A 883 27.84 28.29 17.60
C GLY A 883 27.55 27.36 16.41
N VAL A 884 26.51 27.63 15.60
CA VAL A 884 26.08 26.76 14.47
C VAL A 884 26.10 27.47 13.11
N GLN A 885 26.71 28.66 12.99
CA GLN A 885 26.76 29.44 11.73
C GLN A 885 27.33 28.65 10.53
N ASP A 886 28.35 27.82 10.75
CA ASP A 886 28.93 26.98 9.67
C ASP A 886 28.02 25.82 9.26
N ILE A 887 27.39 25.14 10.23
CA ILE A 887 26.52 24.00 9.95
C ILE A 887 25.21 24.47 9.32
N THR A 888 24.66 25.59 9.79
CA THR A 888 23.49 26.24 9.16
C THR A 888 23.79 26.65 7.72
N THR A 889 24.97 27.22 7.40
CA THR A 889 25.32 27.56 6.01
C THR A 889 25.40 26.32 5.11
N ARG A 890 26.07 25.25 5.58
CA ARG A 890 26.15 23.97 4.85
C ARG A 890 24.78 23.33 4.65
N CYS A 891 23.99 23.22 5.71
CA CYS A 891 22.65 22.63 5.69
C CYS A 891 21.68 23.46 4.85
N ARG A 892 21.81 24.80 4.84
CA ARG A 892 21.06 25.70 3.94
C ARG A 892 21.41 25.46 2.48
N SER A 893 22.70 25.31 2.15
CA SER A 893 23.11 24.96 0.78
C SER A 893 22.52 23.61 0.37
N LYS A 894 22.60 22.60 1.24
CA LYS A 894 22.02 21.28 1.01
C LYS A 894 20.49 21.33 0.87
N ALA A 895 19.82 22.14 1.67
CA ALA A 895 18.38 22.39 1.60
C ALA A 895 18.01 22.99 0.23
N TRP A 896 18.67 24.08 -0.15
CA TRP A 896 18.44 24.75 -1.42
C TRP A 896 18.81 23.89 -2.62
N ASP A 897 19.90 23.13 -2.57
CA ASP A 897 20.27 22.21 -3.65
C ASP A 897 19.22 21.11 -3.81
N GLY A 898 18.61 20.65 -2.71
CA GLY A 898 17.46 19.74 -2.70
C GLY A 898 16.19 20.29 -3.36
N ILE A 899 16.04 21.62 -3.36
CA ILE A 899 14.88 22.34 -3.93
C ILE A 899 15.14 22.76 -5.38
N VAL A 900 16.36 23.20 -5.69
CA VAL A 900 16.74 23.82 -6.97
C VAL A 900 17.15 22.77 -8.01
N LYS A 901 17.73 21.64 -7.59
CA LYS A 901 17.91 20.47 -8.48
C LYS A 901 16.54 19.90 -8.81
N ASN A 902 15.90 20.50 -9.80
CA ASN A 902 14.50 20.33 -10.09
C ASN A 902 14.29 19.25 -11.15
N GLY A 903 13.23 18.47 -10.99
CA GLY A 903 12.74 17.53 -12.00
C GLY A 903 12.18 18.18 -13.27
N VAL A 904 12.25 19.52 -13.37
CA VAL A 904 11.78 20.28 -14.53
C VAL A 904 12.52 19.87 -15.80
N ASP A 905 13.80 19.50 -15.70
CA ASP A 905 14.58 19.01 -16.84
C ASP A 905 14.02 17.71 -17.41
N GLU A 906 13.48 16.81 -16.58
CA GLU A 906 12.84 15.58 -17.07
C GLU A 906 11.58 15.91 -17.86
N TRP A 907 10.73 16.83 -17.37
CA TRP A 907 9.56 17.30 -18.13
C TRP A 907 9.95 17.96 -19.45
N LYS A 908 10.95 18.85 -19.44
CA LYS A 908 11.43 19.50 -20.67
C LYS A 908 11.95 18.49 -21.68
N ASN A 909 12.73 17.50 -21.23
CA ASN A 909 13.26 16.47 -22.10
C ASN A 909 12.12 15.69 -22.78
N VAL A 910 11.11 15.27 -22.00
CA VAL A 910 9.95 14.56 -22.55
C VAL A 910 9.18 15.43 -23.53
N LEU A 911 8.89 16.69 -23.18
CA LEU A 911 8.18 17.63 -24.08
C LEU A 911 8.95 17.93 -25.37
N ASN A 912 10.28 18.05 -25.30
CA ASN A 912 11.14 18.23 -26.47
C ASN A 912 11.08 17.01 -27.40
N GLU A 913 11.05 15.79 -26.86
CA GLU A 913 10.82 14.58 -27.67
C GLU A 913 9.43 14.60 -28.31
N LYS A 914 8.39 15.01 -27.57
CA LYS A 914 7.03 15.14 -28.16
C LYS A 914 6.98 16.20 -29.27
N LEU A 915 7.69 17.33 -29.15
CA LEU A 915 7.83 18.32 -30.24
C LEU A 915 8.53 17.73 -31.47
N LYS A 916 9.57 16.91 -31.28
CA LYS A 916 10.23 16.21 -32.40
C LYS A 916 9.24 15.29 -33.11
N VAL A 917 8.43 14.52 -32.36
CA VAL A 917 7.38 13.67 -32.93
C VAL A 917 6.38 14.51 -33.74
N LEU A 918 5.85 15.61 -33.18
CA LEU A 918 4.89 16.46 -33.88
C LEU A 918 5.41 17.01 -35.21
N LYS A 919 6.70 17.34 -35.30
CA LYS A 919 7.34 17.80 -36.55
C LYS A 919 7.35 16.73 -37.65
N THR A 920 7.33 15.45 -37.28
CA THR A 920 7.30 14.34 -38.24
C THR A 920 5.90 13.99 -38.74
N LEU A 921 4.84 14.44 -38.06
CA LEU A 921 3.45 14.10 -38.39
C LEU A 921 2.85 15.06 -39.44
N LEU A 922 3.33 14.97 -40.68
CA LEU A 922 2.86 15.76 -41.84
C LEU A 922 1.98 14.87 -42.74
N LEU A 923 0.71 15.28 -42.93
CA LEU A 923 -0.39 14.49 -43.52
C LEU A 923 -0.65 14.80 -44.99
#